data_AF-A0A843H5U2-F1
#
_entry.id   AF-A0A843H5U2-F1
#
_cell.length_a   1.000
_cell.length_b   1.000
_cell.length_c   1.000
_cell.angle_alpha   90.00
_cell.angle_beta   90.00
_cell.angle_gamma   90.00
#
_symmetry.space_group_name_H-M   'P 1'
#
loop_
_entity.id
_entity.type
_entity.pdbx_description
1 polymer ?
#
loop_
_entity_poly.entity_id
_entity_poly.type
_entity_poly.pdbx_seq_one_letter_code
_entity_poly.pdbx_strand_id
1 'polypeptide(L)'
;MAVSYNIKTGADTSCYFSREVTQSDKPNSEEELGLIKDSVEQDTDYYEYPTLVRRTGDSLAGTTDNIESNELRKGRTKSAPRKGNSSSEGSLDFELSPETYDDILEAALRDKFKPWESDTKSPSNLDGKTFDAGKIATKKMEGTEVKDDSKLLLGGMSSDAIIKVKDSDLANYEIAELNCGTQDIRYDVVKQFGGVEGEDLYQDFEHLSVNSVDMSITPGQIVTGSFSFMGSNNPDLVSKETLFEAKGDGTTTEFVITDKPATVNYVKVDGTEVTLGENKTFTAVGDGTTTEFTITDKPATLKSVTVDGSAMVVTTDYTYTPSTGVIEFTEIPADTKEIVVTYVTGACVYDAVTGKVTFGTAPVNEKDVVVSYNGIVKVLTGRFKSSKDGMKVSNWIDNLPKKGTSTDQYTAQQGFLYINGERVRYGSNLSFSLNNGLSKTFAIFEKDAIAMSPLSLDITGSLGVYLIKGYSEKLYNMCTGDKDVEVLFCFQDKEENPDNLYVVQIFKTKFTSADMSSGAENLEVTLPIQSFEERAMRIFRIRKRKAIVAVAGTVTGSAGEYKLPVTVKLSTLPENWAGNKPKVVYKVGTGSETEFDMTSVNLDTESGRTLKSFKAEIPFTASPSTIEVSVEYNDNKLDKKFDVVVS
;
A
#
# COMPACT_ATOMS: atom_id res chain seq x y z
N MET A 1 38.51 8.31 -5.10
CA MET A 1 38.17 8.62 -3.70
C MET A 1 36.67 8.47 -3.58
N ALA A 2 36.19 7.41 -2.94
CA ALA A 2 34.80 7.37 -2.53
C ALA A 2 34.65 8.43 -1.44
N VAL A 3 33.90 9.49 -1.71
CA VAL A 3 33.56 10.49 -0.70
C VAL A 3 32.55 9.80 0.21
N SER A 4 33.01 9.20 1.31
CA SER A 4 32.12 8.79 2.40
C SER A 4 31.58 10.06 3.02
N TYR A 5 30.41 10.49 2.56
CA TYR A 5 29.64 11.50 3.28
C TYR A 5 29.23 10.88 4.61
N ASN A 6 29.77 11.42 5.71
CA ASN A 6 29.35 11.08 7.06
C ASN A 6 28.03 11.84 7.31
N ILE A 7 26.96 11.39 6.65
CA ILE A 7 25.63 11.98 6.75
C ILE A 7 25.11 11.65 8.14
N LYS A 8 24.66 12.65 8.89
CA LYS A 8 23.99 12.46 10.19
C LYS A 8 22.78 11.56 9.96
N THR A 9 22.89 10.27 10.27
CA THR A 9 21.77 9.34 10.39
C THR A 9 20.99 9.68 11.67
N GLY A 10 20.34 10.85 11.67
CA GLY A 10 19.40 11.20 12.72
C GLY A 10 18.23 10.22 12.70
N ALA A 11 17.66 9.95 13.87
CA ALA A 11 16.50 9.06 14.11
C ALA A 11 15.20 9.45 13.37
N ASP A 12 15.29 10.37 12.39
CA ASP A 12 14.19 11.01 11.68
C ASP A 12 14.13 10.63 10.19
N THR A 13 14.96 9.70 9.71
CA THR A 13 14.78 9.18 8.35
C THR A 13 13.42 8.49 8.26
N SER A 14 12.63 8.85 7.25
CA SER A 14 11.37 8.18 6.90
C SER A 14 11.59 7.26 5.70
N CYS A 15 10.85 6.15 5.61
CA CYS A 15 10.81 5.31 4.42
C CYS A 15 9.35 5.11 4.06
N TYR A 16 9.06 5.29 2.78
CA TYR A 16 7.73 5.14 2.21
C TYR A 16 7.79 3.91 1.30
N PHE A 17 6.89 2.96 1.52
CA PHE A 17 6.83 1.72 0.75
C PHE A 17 5.63 1.78 -0.19
N SER A 18 5.88 1.74 -1.49
CA SER A 18 4.87 1.60 -2.54
C SER A 18 4.87 0.15 -2.99
N ARG A 19 3.78 -0.58 -2.80
CA ARG A 19 3.69 -1.98 -3.23
C ARG A 19 3.53 -2.04 -4.73
N GLU A 20 4.44 -2.69 -5.41
CA GLU A 20 4.31 -3.05 -6.82
C GLU A 20 3.61 -4.42 -6.89
N VAL A 21 2.36 -4.41 -7.34
CA VAL A 21 1.62 -5.65 -7.66
C VAL A 21 1.70 -5.83 -9.16
N THR A 22 2.65 -6.66 -9.62
CA THR A 22 2.68 -7.08 -11.02
C THR A 22 1.38 -7.79 -11.35
N GLN A 23 0.71 -7.40 -12.43
CA GLN A 23 -0.60 -7.91 -12.85
C GLN A 23 -0.56 -9.37 -13.37
N SER A 24 0.22 -10.25 -12.74
CA SER A 24 0.09 -11.71 -12.90
C SER A 24 -1.13 -12.25 -12.15
N ASP A 25 -2.20 -11.44 -11.97
CA ASP A 25 -3.46 -11.81 -11.33
C ASP A 25 -4.24 -12.89 -12.12
N LYS A 26 -3.63 -13.53 -13.13
CA LYS A 26 -4.02 -14.87 -13.53
C LYS A 26 -3.47 -15.82 -12.47
N PRO A 27 -4.30 -16.31 -11.51
CA PRO A 27 -3.80 -17.02 -10.32
C PRO A 27 -3.20 -18.41 -10.63
N ASN A 28 -3.00 -18.74 -11.90
CA ASN A 28 -2.78 -20.10 -12.40
C ASN A 28 -1.66 -20.24 -13.43
N SER A 29 -0.87 -19.20 -13.76
CA SER A 29 0.32 -19.39 -14.59
C SER A 29 1.57 -19.31 -13.74
N GLU A 30 2.02 -20.45 -13.21
CA GLU A 30 3.37 -20.65 -12.64
C GLU A 30 4.49 -20.23 -13.62
N GLU A 31 4.16 -19.99 -14.90
CA GLU A 31 5.07 -19.64 -15.99
C GLU A 31 5.70 -18.23 -15.91
N GLU A 32 5.25 -17.34 -15.03
CA GLU A 32 5.75 -15.95 -14.99
C GLU A 32 6.89 -15.69 -13.98
N LEU A 33 7.20 -16.66 -13.10
CA LEU A 33 8.31 -16.50 -12.18
C LEU A 33 9.66 -16.57 -12.92
N GLY A 34 10.43 -15.48 -12.83
CA GLY A 34 11.74 -15.36 -13.46
C GLY A 34 11.70 -14.92 -14.93
N LEU A 35 10.55 -14.54 -15.47
CA LEU A 35 10.53 -13.84 -16.75
C LEU A 35 11.17 -12.46 -16.57
N ILE A 36 12.07 -12.13 -17.49
CA ILE A 36 12.63 -10.78 -17.63
C ILE A 36 11.43 -9.89 -17.94
N LYS A 37 11.17 -8.87 -17.11
CA LYS A 37 10.17 -7.85 -17.45
C LYS A 37 10.58 -7.27 -18.80
N ASP A 38 9.78 -7.55 -19.82
CA ASP A 38 9.95 -6.83 -21.08
C ASP A 38 9.69 -5.36 -20.76
N SER A 39 10.53 -4.46 -21.29
CA SER A 39 10.54 -3.02 -21.03
C SER A 39 9.23 -2.28 -21.36
N VAL A 40 8.20 -3.01 -21.81
CA VAL A 40 6.86 -2.51 -22.05
C VAL A 40 6.07 -2.65 -20.74
N GLU A 41 6.33 -1.76 -19.79
CA GLU A 41 5.43 -1.51 -18.65
C GLU A 41 4.01 -1.34 -19.22
N GLN A 42 3.13 -2.31 -18.95
CA GLN A 42 1.72 -2.10 -19.24
C GLN A 42 1.19 -1.12 -18.21
N ASP A 43 0.38 -0.16 -18.65
CA ASP A 43 -0.17 0.92 -17.81
C ASP A 43 -1.06 0.43 -16.64
N THR A 44 -1.22 -0.88 -16.48
CA THR A 44 -2.12 -1.58 -15.56
C THR A 44 -1.44 -2.15 -14.31
N ASP A 45 -0.11 -2.07 -14.16
CA ASP A 45 0.53 -2.39 -12.89
C ASP A 45 0.17 -1.32 -11.85
N TYR A 46 -0.61 -1.72 -10.84
CA TYR A 46 -1.11 -0.80 -9.81
C TYR A 46 -0.09 -0.73 -8.67
N TYR A 47 0.34 0.49 -8.37
CA TYR A 47 0.96 0.80 -7.09
C TYR A 47 -0.13 1.01 -6.04
N GLU A 48 -0.11 0.24 -4.94
CA GLU A 48 -0.87 0.63 -3.75
C GLU A 48 -0.19 1.84 -3.11
N TYR A 49 -0.99 2.75 -2.54
CA TYR A 49 -0.50 4.02 -1.98
C TYR A 49 0.67 3.81 -1.02
N PRO A 50 1.71 4.69 -1.05
CA PRO A 50 2.86 4.46 -0.22
C PRO A 50 2.49 4.53 1.26
N THR A 51 2.83 3.47 2.00
CA THR A 51 2.57 3.40 3.45
C THR A 51 3.84 3.78 4.20
N LEU A 52 3.69 4.64 5.22
CA LEU A 52 4.78 4.92 6.16
C LEU A 52 4.97 3.71 7.06
N VAL A 53 6.07 2.99 6.87
CA VAL A 53 6.37 1.80 7.66
C VAL A 53 7.14 2.19 8.92
N ARG A 54 6.68 1.68 10.08
CA ARG A 54 7.39 1.87 11.35
C ARG A 54 8.70 1.09 11.30
N ARG A 55 9.77 1.67 11.83
CA ARG A 55 11.08 1.02 11.92
C ARG A 55 11.85 1.49 13.14
N THR A 56 12.73 0.63 13.62
CA THR A 56 13.73 0.95 14.65
C THR A 56 15.11 1.17 14.06
N GLY A 57 15.34 0.71 12.83
CA GLY A 57 16.59 0.85 12.09
C GLY A 57 16.37 0.46 10.63
N ASP A 58 17.34 0.79 9.78
CA ASP A 58 17.39 0.30 8.41
C ASP A 58 18.83 0.33 7.89
N SER A 59 19.14 -0.61 7.00
CA SER A 59 20.43 -0.71 6.32
C SER A 59 20.31 -0.69 4.79
N LEU A 60 19.13 -0.28 4.27
CA LEU A 60 18.88 -0.13 2.84
C LEU A 60 19.92 0.79 2.19
N ALA A 61 20.66 0.23 1.23
CA ALA A 61 21.71 0.90 0.50
C ALA A 61 21.88 0.34 -0.93
N GLY A 62 22.44 1.18 -1.80
CA GLY A 62 22.93 0.74 -3.10
C GLY A 62 24.25 0.00 -2.97
N THR A 63 24.37 -1.12 -3.64
CA THR A 63 25.63 -1.85 -3.78
C THR A 63 26.10 -1.80 -5.22
N THR A 64 27.43 -1.69 -5.38
CA THR A 64 28.08 -1.75 -6.68
C THR A 64 29.31 -2.62 -6.55
N ASP A 65 29.36 -3.70 -7.30
CA ASP A 65 30.51 -4.59 -7.33
C ASP A 65 31.72 -3.87 -7.93
N ASN A 66 32.91 -4.26 -7.49
CA ASN A 66 34.15 -3.77 -8.06
C ASN A 66 34.78 -4.86 -8.94
N ILE A 67 34.98 -4.53 -10.22
CA ILE A 67 35.70 -5.38 -11.16
C ILE A 67 37.16 -4.96 -11.13
N GLU A 68 38.01 -5.84 -10.58
CA GLU A 68 39.46 -5.65 -10.61
C GLU A 68 40.07 -6.31 -11.86
N SER A 69 40.94 -5.59 -12.54
CA SER A 69 41.77 -6.17 -13.60
C SER A 69 43.08 -6.67 -13.00
N ASN A 70 43.46 -7.90 -13.37
CA ASN A 70 44.80 -8.44 -13.09
C ASN A 70 45.89 -7.88 -14.01
N GLU A 71 45.54 -6.97 -14.93
CA GLU A 71 46.51 -6.27 -15.78
C GLU A 71 47.47 -5.43 -14.91
N LEU A 72 48.77 -5.70 -15.06
CA LEU A 72 49.83 -4.91 -14.47
C LEU A 72 50.15 -3.72 -15.38
N ARG A 73 49.97 -2.51 -14.87
CA ARG A 73 50.39 -1.28 -15.57
C ARG A 73 51.90 -1.08 -15.49
N LYS A 74 52.44 -0.21 -16.34
CA LYS A 74 53.85 0.23 -16.29
C LYS A 74 54.15 0.76 -14.89
N GLY A 75 54.96 0.02 -14.13
CA GLY A 75 55.17 0.26 -12.68
C GLY A 75 54.73 -0.90 -11.77
N ARG A 76 54.21 -2.01 -12.32
CA ARG A 76 53.75 -3.21 -11.57
C ARG A 76 52.59 -2.94 -10.61
N THR A 77 51.81 -1.89 -10.86
CA THR A 77 50.58 -1.60 -10.12
C THR A 77 49.38 -2.18 -10.86
N LYS A 78 48.41 -2.75 -10.14
CA LYS A 78 47.12 -3.15 -10.72
C LYS A 78 46.35 -1.92 -11.23
N SER A 79 45.48 -2.12 -12.21
CA SER A 79 44.53 -1.08 -12.62
C SER A 79 43.60 -0.71 -11.47
N ALA A 80 43.14 0.54 -11.44
CA ALA A 80 42.05 0.94 -10.54
C ALA A 80 40.82 0.06 -10.81
N PRO A 81 40.07 -0.34 -9.76
CA PRO A 81 38.81 -1.07 -9.91
C PRO A 81 37.82 -0.28 -10.76
N ARG A 82 37.03 -0.99 -11.57
CA ARG A 82 35.90 -0.42 -12.30
C ARG A 82 34.60 -0.79 -11.57
N LYS A 83 33.59 0.08 -11.67
CA LYS A 83 32.24 -0.27 -11.22
C LYS A 83 31.71 -1.41 -12.10
N GLY A 84 31.33 -2.49 -11.44
CA GLY A 84 30.64 -3.62 -12.04
C GLY A 84 29.14 -3.47 -11.91
N ASN A 85 28.50 -4.61 -11.70
CA ASN A 85 27.07 -4.69 -11.55
C ASN A 85 26.61 -3.92 -10.32
N SER A 86 25.43 -3.32 -10.40
CA SER A 86 24.85 -2.56 -9.30
C SER A 86 23.48 -3.11 -8.94
N SER A 87 23.09 -2.91 -7.69
CA SER A 87 21.82 -3.40 -7.15
C SER A 87 21.51 -2.69 -5.85
N SER A 88 20.37 -3.01 -5.25
CA SER A 88 19.98 -2.56 -3.93
C SER A 88 19.81 -3.75 -2.99
N GLU A 89 20.14 -3.52 -1.73
CA GLU A 89 19.92 -4.48 -0.65
C GLU A 89 19.95 -3.79 0.71
N GLY A 90 19.53 -4.52 1.73
CA GLY A 90 19.64 -4.10 3.13
C GLY A 90 18.49 -4.64 3.93
N SER A 91 18.33 -4.14 5.14
CA SER A 91 17.28 -4.52 6.08
C SER A 91 16.42 -3.34 6.50
N LEU A 92 15.22 -3.65 6.95
CA LEU A 92 14.34 -2.80 7.71
C LEU A 92 14.13 -3.44 9.08
N ASP A 93 14.69 -2.86 10.13
CA ASP A 93 14.56 -3.36 11.49
C ASP A 93 13.26 -2.83 12.09
N PHE A 94 12.54 -3.68 12.83
CA PHE A 94 11.22 -3.36 13.33
C PHE A 94 10.94 -3.85 14.75
N GLU A 95 9.98 -3.19 15.38
CA GLU A 95 9.22 -3.70 16.51
C GLU A 95 7.85 -4.10 16.00
N LEU A 96 7.45 -5.36 16.24
CA LEU A 96 6.22 -5.90 15.68
C LEU A 96 5.03 -5.18 16.32
N SER A 97 4.17 -4.62 15.49
CA SER A 97 2.93 -3.97 15.89
C SER A 97 1.76 -4.48 15.06
N PRO A 98 0.54 -4.49 15.61
CA PRO A 98 -0.64 -4.99 14.90
C PRO A 98 -0.81 -4.37 13.53
N GLU A 99 -1.00 -5.22 12.51
CA GLU A 99 -1.38 -4.87 11.13
C GLU A 99 -0.38 -3.97 10.39
N THR A 100 0.73 -3.57 11.01
CA THR A 100 1.66 -2.57 10.44
C THR A 100 2.52 -3.17 9.35
N TYR A 101 2.81 -4.47 9.44
CA TYR A 101 3.72 -5.19 8.55
C TYR A 101 3.00 -6.29 7.78
N ASP A 102 1.65 -6.30 7.74
CA ASP A 102 0.88 -7.34 7.06
C ASP A 102 1.28 -7.45 5.59
N ASP A 103 1.38 -6.32 4.88
CA ASP A 103 1.77 -6.33 3.47
C ASP A 103 3.18 -6.88 3.28
N ILE A 104 4.14 -6.52 4.14
CA ILE A 104 5.52 -7.01 4.05
C ILE A 104 5.58 -8.51 4.42
N LEU A 105 4.74 -8.98 5.35
CA LEU A 105 4.58 -10.41 5.64
C LEU A 105 3.97 -11.15 4.44
N GLU A 106 2.98 -10.58 3.76
CA GLU A 106 2.45 -11.12 2.50
C GLU A 106 3.56 -11.27 1.47
N ALA A 107 4.41 -10.26 1.30
CA ALA A 107 5.55 -10.34 0.39
C ALA A 107 6.61 -11.36 0.82
N ALA A 108 6.88 -11.47 2.11
CA ALA A 108 7.80 -12.46 2.66
C ALA A 108 7.33 -13.89 2.41
N LEU A 109 6.05 -14.18 2.68
CA LEU A 109 5.45 -15.49 2.46
C LEU A 109 4.99 -15.68 1.02
N ARG A 110 5.03 -14.66 0.18
CA ARG A 110 4.69 -14.72 -1.25
C ARG A 110 3.26 -15.20 -1.49
N ASP A 111 2.33 -14.75 -0.64
CA ASP A 111 0.89 -14.99 -0.76
C ASP A 111 0.14 -13.81 -0.11
N LYS A 112 -1.19 -13.77 -0.22
CA LYS A 112 -2.05 -12.76 0.42
C LYS A 112 -2.78 -13.34 1.61
N PHE A 113 -3.06 -12.50 2.62
CA PHE A 113 -3.98 -12.88 3.70
C PHE A 113 -5.37 -13.15 3.14
N LYS A 114 -5.87 -14.37 3.34
CA LYS A 114 -7.21 -14.80 2.90
C LYS A 114 -8.11 -15.03 4.10
N PRO A 115 -9.42 -14.71 4.03
CA PRO A 115 -10.36 -15.10 5.07
C PRO A 115 -10.29 -16.60 5.34
N TRP A 116 -10.20 -16.98 6.61
CA TRP A 116 -10.09 -18.37 7.01
C TRP A 116 -11.30 -18.82 7.82
N GLU A 117 -11.78 -20.03 7.51
CA GLU A 117 -12.94 -20.65 8.19
C GLU A 117 -12.59 -21.97 8.86
N SER A 118 -11.76 -22.82 8.24
CA SER A 118 -11.29 -24.08 8.77
C SER A 118 -10.11 -24.62 7.97
N ASP A 119 -9.36 -25.54 8.55
CA ASP A 119 -8.27 -26.21 7.83
C ASP A 119 -8.77 -27.08 6.68
N THR A 120 -10.04 -27.51 6.66
CA THR A 120 -10.62 -28.20 5.48
C THR A 120 -10.44 -27.38 4.20
N LYS A 121 -10.49 -26.05 4.31
CA LYS A 121 -10.38 -25.11 3.17
C LYS A 121 -8.99 -24.48 3.04
N SER A 122 -8.05 -24.79 3.94
CA SER A 122 -6.72 -24.20 3.89
C SER A 122 -5.88 -24.83 2.75
N PRO A 123 -5.12 -24.03 1.98
CA PRO A 123 -4.13 -24.54 1.04
C PRO A 123 -3.05 -25.43 1.69
N SER A 124 -2.82 -25.28 3.00
CA SER A 124 -1.87 -26.10 3.75
C SER A 124 -2.38 -27.51 4.08
N ASN A 125 -3.68 -27.78 3.90
CA ASN A 125 -4.28 -29.09 4.14
C ASN A 125 -4.00 -30.07 2.98
N LEU A 126 -2.77 -30.55 2.94
CA LEU A 126 -2.28 -31.46 1.90
C LEU A 126 -2.80 -32.89 2.03
N ASP A 127 -3.22 -33.32 3.23
CA ASP A 127 -3.66 -34.69 3.49
C ASP A 127 -5.16 -34.92 3.22
N GLY A 128 -5.89 -33.85 2.87
CA GLY A 128 -7.30 -33.92 2.51
C GLY A 128 -8.22 -34.23 3.69
N LYS A 129 -7.76 -34.11 4.92
CA LYS A 129 -8.59 -34.34 6.10
C LYS A 129 -9.66 -33.26 6.23
N THR A 130 -10.77 -33.64 6.86
CA THR A 130 -11.87 -32.74 7.17
C THR A 130 -11.80 -32.31 8.63
N PHE A 131 -11.93 -31.01 8.84
CA PHE A 131 -11.93 -30.31 10.12
C PHE A 131 -13.22 -29.48 10.25
N ASP A 132 -13.78 -29.46 11.45
CA ASP A 132 -14.92 -28.60 11.77
C ASP A 132 -14.54 -27.12 11.63
N ALA A 133 -15.55 -26.26 11.45
CA ALA A 133 -15.36 -24.80 11.42
C ALA A 133 -14.60 -24.31 12.65
N GLY A 134 -13.63 -23.41 12.43
CA GLY A 134 -12.78 -22.83 13.46
C GLY A 134 -11.64 -23.74 13.95
N LYS A 135 -11.57 -25.01 13.51
CA LYS A 135 -10.49 -25.91 13.92
C LYS A 135 -9.29 -25.85 12.98
N ILE A 136 -8.11 -25.83 13.60
CA ILE A 136 -6.83 -26.07 12.94
C ILE A 136 -6.34 -27.49 13.23
N ALA A 137 -5.67 -28.08 12.24
CA ALA A 137 -4.85 -29.26 12.37
C ALA A 137 -3.67 -28.93 13.28
N THR A 138 -3.47 -29.78 14.28
CA THR A 138 -2.31 -29.73 15.15
C THR A 138 -1.77 -31.15 15.30
N LYS A 139 -0.62 -31.29 15.95
CA LYS A 139 -0.17 -32.58 16.45
C LYS A 139 -0.50 -32.71 17.93
N LYS A 140 -0.44 -33.93 18.47
CA LYS A 140 -0.42 -34.22 19.91
C LYS A 140 0.58 -35.31 20.21
N MET A 141 1.22 -35.23 21.37
CA MET A 141 2.06 -36.30 21.89
C MET A 141 1.22 -37.33 22.67
N GLU A 142 1.24 -38.60 22.24
CA GLU A 142 0.70 -39.74 22.99
C GLU A 142 1.82 -40.72 23.33
N GLY A 143 2.41 -40.55 24.52
CA GLY A 143 3.63 -41.27 24.90
C GLY A 143 4.84 -40.79 24.10
N THR A 144 5.43 -41.67 23.29
CA THR A 144 6.58 -41.38 22.39
C THR A 144 6.17 -41.17 20.93
N GLU A 145 4.88 -41.28 20.62
CA GLU A 145 4.32 -41.11 19.29
C GLU A 145 3.70 -39.72 19.12
N VAL A 146 3.90 -39.14 17.93
CA VAL A 146 3.24 -37.91 17.49
C VAL A 146 2.01 -38.34 16.69
N LYS A 147 0.82 -37.92 17.10
CA LYS A 147 -0.44 -38.20 16.40
C LYS A 147 -1.06 -36.92 15.89
N ASP A 148 -1.87 -37.03 14.86
CA ASP A 148 -2.71 -35.94 14.40
C ASP A 148 -3.78 -35.60 15.44
N ASP A 149 -4.03 -34.31 15.61
CA ASP A 149 -5.08 -33.76 16.45
C ASP A 149 -5.73 -32.58 15.74
N SER A 150 -6.75 -32.01 16.37
CA SER A 150 -7.26 -30.71 15.96
C SER A 150 -7.64 -29.90 17.18
N LYS A 151 -7.46 -28.58 17.08
CA LYS A 151 -7.85 -27.64 18.13
C LYS A 151 -8.66 -26.52 17.54
N LEU A 152 -9.59 -25.99 18.34
CA LEU A 152 -10.29 -24.78 17.98
C LEU A 152 -9.28 -23.63 18.06
N LEU A 153 -9.01 -22.93 16.95
CA LEU A 153 -8.01 -21.86 16.92
C LEU A 153 -8.45 -20.73 17.85
N LEU A 154 -9.69 -20.30 17.69
CA LEU A 154 -10.33 -19.28 18.51
C LEU A 154 -11.65 -19.81 19.03
N GLY A 155 -11.82 -19.79 20.35
CA GLY A 155 -13.06 -20.21 20.98
C GLY A 155 -13.35 -19.46 22.26
N GLY A 156 -14.52 -19.79 22.81
CA GLY A 156 -14.89 -19.43 24.17
C GLY A 156 -13.91 -19.89 25.24
N MET A 157 -14.38 -19.98 26.48
CA MET A 157 -13.62 -20.58 27.59
C MET A 157 -13.47 -22.11 27.49
N SER A 158 -13.71 -22.70 26.31
CA SER A 158 -13.52 -24.12 26.01
C SER A 158 -12.09 -24.57 26.30
N SER A 159 -11.93 -25.82 26.76
CA SER A 159 -10.62 -26.46 26.92
C SER A 159 -9.93 -26.74 25.60
N ASP A 160 -10.70 -26.85 24.51
CA ASP A 160 -10.19 -27.22 23.19
C ASP A 160 -9.74 -26.00 22.36
N ALA A 161 -10.02 -24.79 22.86
CA ALA A 161 -9.60 -23.54 22.25
C ALA A 161 -8.13 -23.24 22.57
N ILE A 162 -7.33 -22.98 21.54
CA ILE A 162 -5.96 -22.48 21.66
C ILE A 162 -6.00 -21.05 22.19
N ILE A 163 -6.79 -20.19 21.54
CA ILE A 163 -7.05 -18.82 21.99
C ILE A 163 -8.43 -18.78 22.63
N LYS A 164 -8.46 -18.32 23.88
CA LYS A 164 -9.68 -18.19 24.66
C LYS A 164 -10.12 -16.74 24.68
N VAL A 165 -11.33 -16.49 24.19
CA VAL A 165 -12.02 -15.22 24.29
C VAL A 165 -13.34 -15.43 25.04
N LYS A 166 -13.94 -14.33 25.51
CA LYS A 166 -15.31 -14.41 26.05
C LYS A 166 -16.25 -14.90 24.97
N ASP A 167 -17.18 -15.79 25.31
CA ASP A 167 -18.16 -16.35 24.36
C ASP A 167 -18.95 -15.23 23.63
N SER A 168 -19.30 -14.17 24.36
CA SER A 168 -19.99 -13.00 23.82
C SER A 168 -19.17 -12.21 22.79
N ASP A 169 -17.84 -12.36 22.80
CA ASP A 169 -16.92 -11.67 21.90
C ASP A 169 -16.55 -12.50 20.68
N LEU A 170 -16.81 -13.82 20.65
CA LEU A 170 -16.32 -14.71 19.58
C LEU A 170 -16.76 -14.28 18.18
N ALA A 171 -18.01 -13.85 18.03
CA ALA A 171 -18.56 -13.34 16.76
C ALA A 171 -17.90 -12.02 16.30
N ASN A 172 -17.23 -11.32 17.21
CA ASN A 172 -16.56 -10.05 16.93
C ASN A 172 -15.14 -10.26 16.41
N TYR A 173 -14.66 -11.48 16.18
CA TYR A 173 -13.35 -11.71 15.60
C TYR A 173 -13.44 -12.05 14.11
N GLU A 174 -12.38 -11.73 13.38
CA GLU A 174 -12.12 -12.25 12.05
C GLU A 174 -10.75 -12.92 12.04
N ILE A 175 -10.65 -13.98 11.26
CA ILE A 175 -9.43 -14.78 11.11
C ILE A 175 -9.06 -14.72 9.63
N ALA A 176 -7.82 -14.33 9.36
CA ALA A 176 -7.21 -14.46 8.06
C ALA A 176 -5.98 -15.36 8.14
N GLU A 177 -5.76 -16.18 7.12
CA GLU A 177 -4.60 -17.06 6.99
C GLU A 177 -3.70 -16.56 5.86
N LEU A 178 -2.40 -16.57 6.12
CA LEU A 178 -1.34 -16.33 5.15
C LEU A 178 -0.48 -17.60 5.09
N ASN A 179 -0.38 -18.19 3.91
CA ASN A 179 0.44 -19.39 3.67
C ASN A 179 1.70 -19.01 2.90
N CYS A 180 2.71 -19.87 2.92
CA CYS A 180 3.79 -19.76 1.94
C CYS A 180 3.24 -20.03 0.52
N GLY A 181 3.48 -19.11 -0.39
CA GLY A 181 3.07 -19.15 -1.77
C GLY A 181 4.21 -18.83 -2.73
N THR A 182 3.84 -18.46 -3.95
CA THR A 182 4.76 -18.23 -5.06
C THR A 182 4.56 -16.85 -5.70
N GLN A 183 3.68 -16.01 -5.16
CA GLN A 183 3.43 -14.67 -5.68
C GLN A 183 4.66 -13.78 -5.49
N ASP A 184 5.12 -13.14 -6.56
CA ASP A 184 6.14 -12.11 -6.45
C ASP A 184 5.47 -10.79 -6.04
N ILE A 185 5.85 -10.26 -4.89
CA ILE A 185 5.37 -8.98 -4.37
C ILE A 185 6.60 -8.12 -4.14
N ARG A 186 6.65 -6.98 -4.83
CA ARG A 186 7.79 -6.07 -4.81
C ARG A 186 7.39 -4.73 -4.23
N TYR A 187 8.39 -3.94 -3.89
CA TYR A 187 8.21 -2.59 -3.37
C TYR A 187 9.14 -1.62 -4.05
N ASP A 188 8.63 -0.43 -4.31
CA ASP A 188 9.48 0.74 -4.45
C ASP A 188 9.54 1.43 -3.10
N VAL A 189 10.76 1.68 -2.61
CA VAL A 189 11.01 2.28 -1.30
C VAL A 189 11.69 3.61 -1.49
N VAL A 190 11.05 4.66 -0.99
CA VAL A 190 11.63 6.00 -0.98
C VAL A 190 12.13 6.31 0.42
N LYS A 191 13.44 6.45 0.59
CA LYS A 191 14.09 6.74 1.86
C LYS A 191 14.52 8.20 1.92
N GLN A 192 14.00 8.94 2.89
CA GLN A 192 14.41 10.33 3.12
C GLN A 192 15.73 10.39 3.90
N PHE A 193 16.66 11.20 3.41
CA PHE A 193 17.89 11.57 4.10
C PHE A 193 17.76 13.01 4.61
N GLY A 194 18.06 13.21 5.89
CA GLY A 194 18.14 14.55 6.46
C GLY A 194 19.26 15.33 5.76
N GLY A 195 18.89 16.26 4.88
CA GLY A 195 19.83 17.18 4.25
C GLY A 195 20.40 18.17 5.26
N VAL A 196 21.63 18.63 5.00
CA VAL A 196 22.17 19.81 5.67
C VAL A 196 21.58 21.02 4.97
N GLU A 197 20.80 21.83 5.69
CA GLU A 197 20.25 23.12 5.21
C GLU A 197 19.16 23.07 4.13
N GLY A 198 18.03 22.43 4.42
CA GLY A 198 16.74 22.78 3.80
C GLY A 198 16.37 22.06 2.50
N GLU A 199 17.25 21.21 1.95
CA GLU A 199 16.90 20.30 0.85
C GLU A 199 16.78 18.86 1.38
N ASP A 200 15.55 18.36 1.45
CA ASP A 200 15.31 16.93 1.69
C ASP A 200 15.74 16.15 0.45
N LEU A 201 16.78 15.31 0.61
CA LEU A 201 17.18 14.35 -0.43
C LEU A 201 16.53 13.01 -0.15
N TYR A 202 16.15 12.32 -1.22
CA TYR A 202 15.58 10.98 -1.15
C TYR A 202 16.46 10.00 -1.92
N GLN A 203 16.50 8.76 -1.46
CA GLN A 203 16.95 7.64 -2.28
C GLN A 203 15.74 6.81 -2.67
N ASP A 204 15.62 6.56 -3.95
CA ASP A 204 14.57 5.74 -4.54
C ASP A 204 15.13 4.35 -4.83
N PHE A 205 14.57 3.34 -4.18
CA PHE A 205 14.92 1.94 -4.34
C PHE A 205 13.78 1.27 -5.09
N GLU A 206 14.03 0.68 -6.26
CA GLU A 206 12.96 0.11 -7.08
C GLU A 206 13.01 -1.41 -7.06
N HIS A 207 11.84 -2.02 -7.22
CA HIS A 207 11.70 -3.47 -7.33
C HIS A 207 12.36 -4.23 -6.19
N LEU A 208 12.21 -3.78 -4.95
CA LEU A 208 12.67 -4.50 -3.76
C LEU A 208 11.73 -5.66 -3.44
N SER A 209 12.23 -6.89 -3.52
CA SER A 209 11.56 -8.09 -3.00
C SER A 209 12.04 -8.38 -1.57
N VAL A 210 11.15 -8.90 -0.73
CA VAL A 210 11.53 -9.37 0.62
C VAL A 210 12.30 -10.68 0.50
N ASN A 211 13.57 -10.65 0.89
CA ASN A 211 14.45 -11.81 0.87
C ASN A 211 14.32 -12.65 2.14
N SER A 212 14.34 -12.01 3.32
CA SER A 212 14.18 -12.72 4.58
C SER A 212 13.36 -11.97 5.61
N VAL A 213 12.79 -12.72 6.55
CA VAL A 213 12.18 -12.23 7.79
C VAL A 213 12.87 -12.89 8.95
N ASP A 214 13.55 -12.08 9.75
CA ASP A 214 14.19 -12.50 10.99
C ASP A 214 13.35 -11.99 12.16
N MET A 215 12.98 -12.87 13.09
CA MET A 215 12.20 -12.52 14.28
C MET A 215 12.86 -13.05 15.54
N SER A 216 12.87 -12.23 16.60
CA SER A 216 13.40 -12.56 17.91
C SER A 216 12.36 -12.29 19.00
N ILE A 217 12.14 -13.30 19.84
CA ILE A 217 11.11 -13.33 20.86
C ILE A 217 11.78 -13.74 22.16
N THR A 218 11.99 -12.77 23.05
CA THR A 218 12.65 -12.99 24.34
C THR A 218 11.71 -12.56 25.46
N PRO A 219 11.47 -13.40 26.49
CA PRO A 219 10.58 -13.08 27.61
C PRO A 219 10.88 -11.71 28.22
N GLY A 220 9.84 -10.91 28.42
CA GLY A 220 9.96 -9.57 28.99
C GLY A 220 10.44 -8.49 28.02
N GLN A 221 10.62 -8.81 26.74
CA GLN A 221 10.99 -7.85 25.69
C GLN A 221 9.87 -7.67 24.66
N ILE A 222 9.98 -6.60 23.87
CA ILE A 222 9.18 -6.39 22.67
C ILE A 222 9.59 -7.42 21.62
N VAL A 223 8.65 -7.91 20.84
CA VAL A 223 8.95 -8.76 19.68
C VAL A 223 9.59 -7.89 18.61
N THR A 224 10.85 -8.16 18.29
CA THR A 224 11.62 -7.41 17.30
C THR A 224 12.02 -8.29 16.13
N GLY A 225 12.35 -7.68 15.01
CA GLY A 225 12.85 -8.41 13.85
C GLY A 225 13.46 -7.50 12.80
N SER A 226 13.79 -8.10 11.66
CA SER A 226 14.21 -7.38 10.48
C SER A 226 13.65 -8.03 9.22
N PHE A 227 13.22 -7.20 8.26
CA PHE A 227 12.95 -7.64 6.90
C PHE A 227 14.17 -7.34 6.05
N SER A 228 14.80 -8.34 5.43
CA SER A 228 15.83 -8.08 4.43
C SER A 228 15.21 -7.94 3.05
N PHE A 229 15.71 -7.00 2.27
CA PHE A 229 15.27 -6.72 0.92
C PHE A 229 16.41 -6.92 -0.06
N MET A 230 16.02 -7.33 -1.26
CA MET A 230 16.88 -7.41 -2.42
C MET A 230 16.18 -6.68 -3.56
N GLY A 231 16.89 -5.79 -4.24
CA GLY A 231 16.33 -5.06 -5.38
C GLY A 231 17.25 -5.12 -6.59
N SER A 232 16.67 -4.85 -7.75
CA SER A 232 17.35 -5.03 -9.02
C SER A 232 18.19 -3.83 -9.45
N ASN A 233 17.87 -2.64 -8.98
CA ASN A 233 18.52 -1.38 -9.39
C ASN A 233 19.44 -0.81 -8.30
N ASN A 234 20.42 0.00 -8.72
CA ASN A 234 21.09 0.89 -7.78
C ASN A 234 20.16 2.07 -7.44
N PRO A 235 19.98 2.44 -6.17
CA PRO A 235 19.06 3.49 -5.81
C PRO A 235 19.48 4.83 -6.42
N ASP A 236 18.48 5.55 -6.94
CA ASP A 236 18.65 6.89 -7.49
C ASP A 236 18.57 7.92 -6.37
N LEU A 237 19.45 8.92 -6.40
CA LEU A 237 19.31 10.11 -5.56
C LEU A 237 18.39 11.09 -6.25
N VAL A 238 17.28 11.42 -5.60
CA VAL A 238 16.22 12.25 -6.15
C VAL A 238 15.90 13.39 -5.18
N SER A 239 15.67 14.56 -5.76
CA SER A 239 15.16 15.70 -4.99
C SER A 239 13.69 15.47 -4.64
N LYS A 240 13.21 16.17 -3.61
CA LYS A 240 11.79 16.23 -3.28
C LYS A 240 10.96 16.60 -4.52
N GLU A 241 11.42 17.58 -5.29
CA GLU A 241 10.74 18.08 -6.48
C GLU A 241 10.63 16.99 -7.55
N THR A 242 11.73 16.29 -7.84
CA THR A 242 11.77 15.20 -8.84
C THR A 242 10.86 14.04 -8.47
N LEU A 243 10.80 13.69 -7.19
CA LEU A 243 10.01 12.54 -6.75
C LEU A 243 8.50 12.80 -6.84
N PHE A 244 8.07 14.06 -6.83
CA PHE A 244 6.66 14.44 -6.64
C PHE A 244 6.07 15.31 -7.75
N GLU A 245 6.81 15.59 -8.83
CA GLU A 245 6.21 16.20 -10.02
C GLU A 245 5.16 15.23 -10.58
N ALA A 246 3.93 15.69 -10.78
CA ALA A 246 2.84 14.82 -11.22
C ALA A 246 3.00 14.48 -12.71
N LYS A 247 2.83 13.19 -13.06
CA LYS A 247 2.33 12.82 -14.39
C LYS A 247 0.83 13.13 -14.40
N GLY A 248 0.39 14.05 -15.24
CA GLY A 248 -1.00 14.09 -15.64
C GLY A 248 -1.36 12.86 -16.48
N ASP A 249 -2.65 12.71 -16.71
CA ASP A 249 -3.28 11.50 -17.22
C ASP A 249 -3.32 11.43 -18.76
N GLY A 250 -2.57 12.31 -19.46
CA GLY A 250 -2.62 12.40 -20.93
C GLY A 250 -3.94 12.96 -21.49
N THR A 251 -4.89 13.35 -20.63
CA THR A 251 -6.12 14.06 -21.01
C THR A 251 -6.10 15.52 -20.58
N THR A 252 -5.21 15.87 -19.65
CA THR A 252 -5.02 17.22 -19.16
C THR A 252 -4.48 18.15 -20.25
N THR A 253 -5.32 19.07 -20.72
CA THR A 253 -4.93 20.20 -21.57
C THR A 253 -4.24 21.32 -20.79
N GLU A 254 -4.01 21.12 -19.49
CA GLU A 254 -3.67 22.17 -18.54
C GLU A 254 -2.64 21.67 -17.52
N PHE A 255 -1.55 22.42 -17.38
CA PHE A 255 -0.47 22.17 -16.44
C PHE A 255 -0.31 23.38 -15.52
N VAL A 256 -0.06 23.19 -14.22
CA VAL A 256 0.10 24.31 -13.28
C VAL A 256 1.53 24.34 -12.74
N ILE A 257 2.25 25.41 -13.07
CA ILE A 257 3.56 25.78 -12.52
C ILE A 257 3.35 26.45 -11.17
N THR A 258 3.66 25.72 -10.10
CA THR A 258 3.32 26.11 -8.72
C THR A 258 3.98 27.42 -8.27
N ASP A 259 5.19 27.72 -8.73
CA ASP A 259 5.93 28.93 -8.36
C ASP A 259 5.57 30.17 -9.18
N LYS A 260 4.67 30.02 -10.17
CA LYS A 260 4.06 31.13 -10.94
C LYS A 260 5.08 32.18 -11.44
N PRO A 261 6.10 31.78 -12.21
CA PRO A 261 7.06 32.73 -12.74
C PRO A 261 6.38 33.82 -13.58
N ALA A 262 6.89 35.05 -13.55
CA ALA A 262 6.30 36.14 -14.34
C ALA A 262 6.37 35.87 -15.86
N THR A 263 7.33 35.06 -16.29
CA THR A 263 7.57 34.70 -17.69
C THR A 263 8.03 33.26 -17.82
N VAL A 264 7.54 32.54 -18.83
CA VAL A 264 8.08 31.25 -19.27
C VAL A 264 8.88 31.48 -20.56
N ASN A 265 10.10 30.97 -20.62
CA ASN A 265 11.00 31.15 -21.76
C ASN A 265 10.62 30.21 -22.91
N TYR A 266 10.41 28.93 -22.60
CA TYR A 266 9.98 27.93 -23.56
C TYR A 266 9.25 26.76 -22.87
N VAL A 267 8.41 26.08 -23.64
CA VAL A 267 7.78 24.81 -23.29
C VAL A 267 8.24 23.80 -24.34
N LYS A 268 8.74 22.64 -23.94
CA LYS A 268 8.97 21.52 -24.85
C LYS A 268 7.98 20.41 -24.56
N VAL A 269 7.56 19.73 -25.61
CA VAL A 269 6.75 18.51 -25.58
C VAL A 269 7.51 17.49 -26.42
N ASP A 270 7.79 16.31 -25.87
CA ASP A 270 8.50 15.23 -26.59
C ASP A 270 9.83 15.72 -27.18
N GLY A 271 10.56 16.53 -26.39
CA GLY A 271 11.83 17.16 -26.78
C GLY A 271 11.72 18.30 -27.79
N THR A 272 10.54 18.58 -28.33
CA THR A 272 10.30 19.62 -29.35
C THR A 272 9.76 20.90 -28.70
N GLU A 273 10.36 22.04 -29.01
CA GLU A 273 9.90 23.34 -28.50
C GLU A 273 8.55 23.72 -29.11
N VAL A 274 7.61 24.05 -28.23
CA VAL A 274 6.24 24.46 -28.55
C VAL A 274 6.15 25.97 -28.41
N THR A 275 5.70 26.64 -29.47
CA THR A 275 5.56 28.09 -29.48
C THR A 275 4.53 28.54 -28.44
N LEU A 276 4.98 29.37 -27.50
CA LEU A 276 4.11 30.09 -26.56
C LEU A 276 3.30 31.14 -27.33
N GLY A 277 1.99 31.02 -27.26
CA GLY A 277 1.03 31.94 -27.83
C GLY A 277 0.59 33.02 -26.85
N GLU A 278 0.02 34.08 -27.42
CA GLU A 278 -0.65 35.12 -26.65
C GLU A 278 -2.17 34.91 -26.74
N ASN A 279 -2.89 35.22 -25.66
CA ASN A 279 -4.34 35.38 -25.75
C ASN A 279 -4.63 36.64 -26.54
N LYS A 280 -5.32 36.51 -27.67
CA LYS A 280 -5.77 37.62 -28.49
C LYS A 280 -7.29 37.65 -28.59
N THR A 281 -7.80 38.85 -28.86
CA THR A 281 -9.21 39.09 -29.08
C THR A 281 -9.41 39.74 -30.44
N PHE A 282 -10.23 39.13 -31.28
CA PHE A 282 -10.77 39.73 -32.49
C PHE A 282 -12.15 40.29 -32.16
N THR A 283 -12.40 41.53 -32.59
CA THR A 283 -13.71 42.18 -32.45
C THR A 283 -14.21 42.60 -33.82
N ALA A 284 -15.48 42.35 -34.08
CA ALA A 284 -16.20 42.81 -35.26
C ALA A 284 -17.61 43.25 -34.85
N VAL A 285 -18.31 43.90 -35.78
CA VAL A 285 -19.71 44.29 -35.60
C VAL A 285 -20.51 43.64 -36.71
N GLY A 286 -21.58 42.93 -36.37
CA GLY A 286 -22.52 42.39 -37.35
C GLY A 286 -23.13 43.52 -38.16
N ASP A 287 -23.22 43.34 -39.48
CA ASP A 287 -23.80 44.32 -40.40
C ASP A 287 -25.22 43.92 -40.87
N GLY A 288 -25.75 42.82 -40.34
CA GLY A 288 -27.05 42.28 -40.74
C GLY A 288 -27.09 41.67 -42.14
N THR A 289 -25.96 41.51 -42.82
CA THR A 289 -25.87 40.95 -44.18
C THR A 289 -24.79 39.88 -44.39
N THR A 290 -23.72 39.88 -43.58
CA THR A 290 -22.57 38.98 -43.73
C THR A 290 -22.60 37.85 -42.69
N THR A 291 -22.34 36.62 -43.12
CA THR A 291 -22.13 35.46 -42.24
C THR A 291 -20.66 35.18 -41.96
N GLU A 292 -19.73 35.73 -42.76
CA GLU A 292 -18.31 35.41 -42.71
C GLU A 292 -17.46 36.54 -42.10
N PHE A 293 -16.63 36.20 -41.11
CA PHE A 293 -15.66 37.10 -40.49
C PHE A 293 -14.28 36.44 -40.47
N THR A 294 -13.22 37.17 -40.84
CA THR A 294 -11.87 36.60 -40.96
C THR A 294 -10.93 37.08 -39.85
N ILE A 295 -10.37 36.13 -39.10
CA ILE A 295 -9.28 36.36 -38.14
C ILE A 295 -7.95 36.29 -38.88
N THR A 296 -7.22 37.40 -38.93
CA THR A 296 -5.94 37.48 -39.69
C THR A 296 -4.86 36.54 -39.15
N ASP A 297 -4.84 36.31 -37.83
CA ASP A 297 -3.84 35.44 -37.19
C ASP A 297 -4.03 33.95 -37.51
N LYS A 298 -5.21 33.54 -38.04
CA LYS A 298 -5.54 32.15 -38.42
C LYS A 298 -5.18 31.13 -37.32
N PRO A 299 -5.68 31.32 -36.08
CA PRO A 299 -5.37 30.39 -34.99
C PRO A 299 -5.84 28.97 -35.32
N ALA A 300 -5.13 27.96 -34.82
CA ALA A 300 -5.55 26.57 -35.03
C ALA A 300 -6.93 26.29 -34.42
N THR A 301 -7.24 26.93 -33.28
CA THR A 301 -8.53 26.84 -32.59
C THR A 301 -8.94 28.17 -31.95
N LEU A 302 -10.25 28.31 -31.75
CA LEU A 302 -10.84 29.45 -31.03
C LEU A 302 -11.18 29.03 -29.60
N LYS A 303 -10.93 29.92 -28.63
CA LYS A 303 -11.25 29.69 -27.21
C LYS A 303 -12.74 29.94 -26.93
N SER A 304 -13.26 31.04 -27.46
CA SER A 304 -14.68 31.39 -27.32
C SER A 304 -15.10 32.36 -28.42
N VAL A 305 -16.36 32.26 -28.82
CA VAL A 305 -17.03 33.23 -29.71
C VAL A 305 -18.29 33.70 -28.99
N THR A 306 -18.50 35.01 -28.92
CA THR A 306 -19.74 35.61 -28.39
C THR A 306 -20.31 36.62 -29.37
N VAL A 307 -21.64 36.67 -29.48
CA VAL A 307 -22.37 37.74 -30.19
C VAL A 307 -23.24 38.47 -29.17
N ASP A 308 -22.97 39.76 -28.97
CA ASP A 308 -23.63 40.62 -27.97
C ASP A 308 -23.63 39.99 -26.56
N GLY A 309 -22.47 39.45 -26.18
CA GLY A 309 -22.25 38.76 -24.90
C GLY A 309 -22.83 37.34 -24.80
N SER A 310 -23.61 36.89 -25.79
CA SER A 310 -24.17 35.53 -25.80
C SER A 310 -23.14 34.55 -26.38
N ALA A 311 -22.84 33.47 -25.66
CA ALA A 311 -21.88 32.46 -26.08
C ALA A 311 -22.40 31.65 -27.27
N MET A 312 -21.54 31.44 -28.27
CA MET A 312 -21.85 30.70 -29.49
C MET A 312 -21.20 29.32 -29.45
N VAL A 313 -21.89 28.32 -29.98
CA VAL A 313 -21.47 26.91 -30.02
C VAL A 313 -20.96 26.58 -31.42
N VAL A 314 -19.72 26.07 -31.50
CA VAL A 314 -19.15 25.62 -32.77
C VAL A 314 -20.02 24.51 -33.38
N THR A 315 -20.15 24.47 -34.70
CA THR A 315 -21.05 23.63 -35.52
C THR A 315 -22.54 23.95 -35.46
N THR A 316 -23.05 24.52 -34.36
CA THR A 316 -24.48 24.88 -34.25
C THR A 316 -24.72 26.33 -34.66
N ASP A 317 -23.92 27.24 -34.12
CA ASP A 317 -24.08 28.68 -34.34
C ASP A 317 -23.06 29.22 -35.35
N TYR A 318 -21.90 28.56 -35.46
CA TYR A 318 -20.85 28.92 -36.42
C TYR A 318 -19.95 27.74 -36.78
N THR A 319 -19.26 27.82 -37.91
CA THR A 319 -18.10 26.98 -38.23
C THR A 319 -16.83 27.82 -38.29
N TYR A 320 -15.67 27.20 -38.04
CA TYR A 320 -14.37 27.87 -38.14
C TYR A 320 -13.42 27.07 -39.01
N THR A 321 -12.79 27.72 -39.98
CA THR A 321 -11.82 27.11 -40.89
C THR A 321 -10.42 27.65 -40.58
N PRO A 322 -9.56 26.89 -39.87
CA PRO A 322 -8.25 27.39 -39.44
C PRO A 322 -7.31 27.81 -40.58
N SER A 323 -7.39 27.16 -41.75
CA SER A 323 -6.50 27.47 -42.90
C SER A 323 -6.77 28.85 -43.50
N THR A 324 -7.99 29.35 -43.37
CA THR A 324 -8.41 30.67 -43.88
C THR A 324 -8.60 31.69 -42.77
N GLY A 325 -8.81 31.25 -41.52
CA GLY A 325 -9.18 32.11 -40.40
C GLY A 325 -10.65 32.55 -40.44
N VAL A 326 -11.47 31.96 -41.30
CA VAL A 326 -12.87 32.35 -41.49
C VAL A 326 -13.75 31.70 -40.43
N ILE A 327 -14.53 32.52 -39.75
CA ILE A 327 -15.69 32.14 -38.95
C ILE A 327 -16.93 32.36 -39.82
N GLU A 328 -17.72 31.33 -40.02
CA GLU A 328 -18.97 31.39 -40.77
C GLU A 328 -20.14 31.11 -39.81
N PHE A 329 -20.95 32.12 -39.51
CA PHE A 329 -22.14 31.98 -38.68
C PHE A 329 -23.29 31.33 -39.44
N THR A 330 -24.04 30.47 -38.77
CA THR A 330 -25.20 29.77 -39.36
C THR A 330 -26.39 30.72 -39.58
N GLU A 331 -26.54 31.73 -38.73
CA GLU A 331 -27.46 32.85 -38.91
C GLU A 331 -26.67 34.17 -39.01
N ILE A 332 -27.13 35.09 -39.87
CA ILE A 332 -26.50 36.39 -40.05
C ILE A 332 -26.54 37.16 -38.71
N PRO A 333 -25.40 37.53 -38.11
CA PRO A 333 -25.39 38.35 -36.90
C PRO A 333 -26.12 39.67 -37.17
N ALA A 334 -27.10 40.00 -36.32
CA ALA A 334 -27.91 41.18 -36.52
C ALA A 334 -27.06 42.46 -36.54
N ASP A 335 -27.52 43.46 -37.29
CA ASP A 335 -26.84 44.76 -37.41
C ASP A 335 -26.53 45.33 -36.01
N THR A 336 -25.35 45.91 -35.86
CA THR A 336 -24.80 46.49 -34.63
C THR A 336 -24.42 45.52 -33.50
N LYS A 337 -24.62 44.21 -33.65
CA LYS A 337 -24.24 43.24 -32.61
C LYS A 337 -22.72 43.04 -32.58
N GLU A 338 -22.13 43.20 -31.40
CA GLU A 338 -20.68 43.00 -31.21
C GLU A 338 -20.33 41.51 -31.28
N ILE A 339 -19.35 41.17 -32.10
CA ILE A 339 -18.80 39.83 -32.22
C ILE A 339 -17.43 39.85 -31.57
N VAL A 340 -17.25 39.05 -30.52
CA VAL A 340 -15.97 38.93 -29.80
C VAL A 340 -15.48 37.50 -29.90
N VAL A 341 -14.28 37.34 -30.43
CA VAL A 341 -13.61 36.04 -30.57
C VAL A 341 -12.33 36.06 -29.77
N THR A 342 -12.20 35.17 -28.80
CA THR A 342 -10.95 34.97 -28.06
C THR A 342 -10.24 33.74 -28.62
N TYR A 343 -8.94 33.86 -28.89
CA TYR A 343 -8.14 32.77 -29.46
C TYR A 343 -6.68 32.86 -29.02
N VAL A 344 -5.91 31.84 -29.38
CA VAL A 344 -4.49 31.69 -29.06
C VAL A 344 -3.67 31.60 -30.34
N THR A 345 -2.55 32.31 -30.42
CA THR A 345 -1.67 32.34 -31.61
C THR A 345 -0.55 31.28 -31.62
N GLY A 346 -0.33 30.61 -30.50
CA GLY A 346 0.65 29.52 -30.33
C GLY A 346 0.01 28.19 -29.99
N ALA A 347 0.83 27.16 -29.84
CA ALA A 347 0.36 25.81 -29.51
C ALA A 347 0.09 25.62 -28.01
N CYS A 348 0.60 26.52 -27.16
CA CYS A 348 0.22 26.64 -25.75
C CYS A 348 0.17 28.09 -25.27
N VAL A 349 -0.49 28.37 -24.14
CA VAL A 349 -0.51 29.68 -23.46
C VAL A 349 -0.05 29.52 -22.03
N TYR A 350 0.77 30.46 -21.55
CA TYR A 350 1.08 30.59 -20.14
C TYR A 350 0.31 31.75 -19.50
N ASP A 351 -0.43 31.47 -18.43
CA ASP A 351 -1.08 32.46 -17.56
C ASP A 351 -0.27 32.62 -16.27
N ALA A 352 0.46 33.74 -16.16
CA ALA A 352 1.30 34.05 -15.01
C ALA A 352 0.51 34.24 -13.70
N VAL A 353 -0.78 34.58 -13.75
CA VAL A 353 -1.61 34.79 -12.55
C VAL A 353 -1.95 33.46 -11.89
N THR A 354 -2.32 32.49 -12.73
CA THR A 354 -2.70 31.15 -12.27
C THR A 354 -1.52 30.19 -12.23
N GLY A 355 -0.42 30.52 -12.92
CA GLY A 355 0.72 29.62 -13.16
C GLY A 355 0.46 28.59 -14.24
N LYS A 356 -0.59 28.75 -15.06
CA LYS A 356 -1.14 27.68 -15.87
C LYS A 356 -0.60 27.70 -17.30
N VAL A 357 -0.14 26.55 -17.79
CA VAL A 357 0.16 26.30 -19.21
C VAL A 357 -1.00 25.53 -19.82
N THR A 358 -1.69 26.10 -20.81
CA THR A 358 -2.81 25.47 -21.51
C THR A 358 -2.41 25.12 -22.94
N PHE A 359 -2.59 23.86 -23.36
CA PHE A 359 -2.32 23.39 -24.72
C PHE A 359 -3.60 23.44 -25.59
N GLY A 360 -3.45 23.78 -26.88
CA GLY A 360 -4.58 23.93 -27.79
C GLY A 360 -5.14 22.60 -28.30
N THR A 361 -6.23 22.11 -27.71
CA THR A 361 -7.17 21.01 -28.12
C THR A 361 -6.62 19.64 -28.52
N ALA A 362 -5.35 19.52 -28.93
CA ALA A 362 -4.72 18.24 -29.17
C ALA A 362 -4.23 17.69 -27.82
N PRO A 363 -4.66 16.49 -27.40
CA PRO A 363 -4.07 15.85 -26.23
C PRO A 363 -2.57 15.70 -26.47
N VAL A 364 -1.80 16.18 -25.51
CA VAL A 364 -0.35 16.11 -25.53
C VAL A 364 0.02 14.79 -24.87
N ASN A 365 0.76 13.91 -25.56
CA ASN A 365 1.32 12.74 -24.90
C ASN A 365 2.31 13.25 -23.85
N GLU A 366 1.99 13.04 -22.59
CA GLU A 366 2.58 13.76 -21.46
C GLU A 366 3.97 13.26 -21.06
N LYS A 367 4.59 12.37 -21.85
CA LYS A 367 5.81 11.72 -21.42
C LYS A 367 7.03 12.65 -21.34
N ASP A 368 6.99 13.85 -21.92
CA ASP A 368 8.12 14.80 -21.88
C ASP A 368 7.71 16.29 -21.99
N VAL A 369 6.93 16.82 -21.03
CA VAL A 369 6.71 18.28 -20.94
C VAL A 369 7.82 18.95 -20.12
N VAL A 370 8.67 19.74 -20.77
CA VAL A 370 9.75 20.50 -20.12
C VAL A 370 9.41 21.99 -20.15
N VAL A 371 9.33 22.63 -18.99
CA VAL A 371 9.11 24.08 -18.91
C VAL A 371 10.35 24.76 -18.38
N SER A 372 10.82 25.79 -19.07
CA SER A 372 11.95 26.60 -18.62
C SER A 372 11.56 28.05 -18.36
N TYR A 373 12.05 28.58 -17.24
CA TYR A 373 11.94 29.98 -16.86
C TYR A 373 13.15 30.35 -16.01
N ASN A 374 13.64 31.59 -16.12
CA ASN A 374 14.78 32.09 -15.33
C ASN A 374 16.05 31.22 -15.34
N GLY A 375 16.28 30.44 -16.40
CA GLY A 375 17.41 29.52 -16.51
C GLY A 375 17.27 28.22 -15.71
N ILE A 376 16.14 28.02 -15.03
CA ILE A 376 15.75 26.76 -14.41
C ILE A 376 15.01 25.94 -15.46
N VAL A 377 15.39 24.67 -15.61
CA VAL A 377 14.70 23.70 -16.44
C VAL A 377 13.98 22.75 -15.49
N LYS A 378 12.65 22.81 -15.46
CA LYS A 378 11.83 21.82 -14.75
C LYS A 378 11.39 20.76 -15.75
N VAL A 379 11.74 19.52 -15.45
CA VAL A 379 11.39 18.34 -16.25
C VAL A 379 10.25 17.65 -15.52
N LEU A 380 9.00 17.92 -15.94
CA LEU A 380 7.82 17.27 -15.36
C LEU A 380 7.76 15.82 -15.81
N THR A 381 8.54 14.97 -15.16
CA THR A 381 8.50 13.52 -15.32
C THR A 381 8.26 12.89 -13.95
N GLY A 382 7.00 12.79 -13.55
CA GLY A 382 6.63 12.10 -12.32
C GLY A 382 6.76 10.58 -12.42
N ARG A 383 7.38 9.90 -11.48
CA ARG A 383 7.33 8.41 -11.43
C ARG A 383 6.04 7.89 -10.80
N PHE A 384 5.45 8.63 -9.86
CA PHE A 384 4.19 8.27 -9.21
C PHE A 384 3.01 8.76 -10.06
N LYS A 385 2.24 7.82 -10.62
CA LYS A 385 0.98 8.13 -11.30
C LYS A 385 0.06 8.89 -10.32
N SER A 386 -0.56 9.98 -10.80
CA SER A 386 -1.68 10.58 -10.07
C SER A 386 -2.68 9.49 -9.74
N SER A 387 -3.18 9.47 -8.50
CA SER A 387 -4.12 8.44 -8.08
C SER A 387 -5.31 8.36 -9.03
N LYS A 388 -5.92 7.17 -9.10
CA LYS A 388 -7.21 6.94 -9.78
C LYS A 388 -8.32 7.89 -9.32
N ASP A 389 -8.09 8.64 -8.24
CA ASP A 389 -9.05 9.50 -7.55
C ASP A 389 -8.71 11.00 -7.61
N GLY A 390 -7.75 11.44 -8.43
CA GLY A 390 -7.49 12.87 -8.69
C GLY A 390 -6.94 13.67 -7.49
N MET A 391 -6.36 13.01 -6.48
CA MET A 391 -5.68 13.71 -5.39
C MET A 391 -4.36 14.30 -5.87
N LYS A 392 -4.13 15.59 -5.58
CA LYS A 392 -2.84 16.24 -5.79
C LYS A 392 -1.78 15.61 -4.88
N VAL A 393 -0.59 15.32 -5.40
CA VAL A 393 0.57 14.76 -4.66
C VAL A 393 0.93 15.63 -3.44
N SER A 394 0.73 16.95 -3.50
CA SER A 394 0.91 17.85 -2.35
C SER A 394 -0.07 17.57 -1.20
N ASN A 395 -1.34 17.30 -1.51
CA ASN A 395 -2.33 16.93 -0.50
C ASN A 395 -2.04 15.52 0.04
N TRP A 396 -1.38 14.68 -0.74
CA TRP A 396 -0.92 13.38 -0.27
C TRP A 396 0.18 13.51 0.80
N ILE A 397 1.12 14.45 0.68
CA ILE A 397 2.15 14.71 1.71
C ILE A 397 1.54 15.15 3.05
N ASP A 398 0.59 16.09 3.00
CA ASP A 398 -0.07 16.58 4.22
C ASP A 398 -0.97 15.52 4.87
N ASN A 399 -1.37 14.51 4.09
CA ASN A 399 -2.17 13.36 4.52
C ASN A 399 -1.38 12.06 4.65
N LEU A 400 -0.05 12.08 4.48
CA LEU A 400 0.78 10.91 4.75
C LEU A 400 0.47 10.47 6.18
N PRO A 401 0.25 9.16 6.42
CA PRO A 401 -0.01 8.69 7.76
C PRO A 401 1.07 9.21 8.69
N LYS A 402 0.72 10.10 9.63
CA LYS A 402 1.65 10.50 10.68
C LYS A 402 2.08 9.22 11.38
N LYS A 403 3.38 9.07 11.68
CA LYS A 403 3.96 7.90 12.38
C LYS A 403 2.91 7.39 13.37
N GLY A 404 2.38 6.19 13.11
CA GLY A 404 1.25 5.69 13.89
C GLY A 404 1.60 5.74 15.36
N THR A 405 0.96 6.65 16.12
CA THR A 405 1.22 6.84 17.55
C THR A 405 0.59 5.74 18.40
N SER A 406 0.08 4.68 17.76
CA SER A 406 -0.42 3.49 18.44
C SER A 406 0.76 2.80 19.12
N THR A 407 0.82 2.94 20.44
CA THR A 407 1.89 2.42 21.31
C THR A 407 1.90 0.90 21.47
N ASP A 408 0.96 0.20 20.84
CA ASP A 408 0.73 -1.22 21.12
C ASP A 408 1.71 -2.06 20.30
N GLN A 409 2.88 -2.30 20.87
CA GLN A 409 3.87 -3.26 20.39
C GLN A 409 3.54 -4.64 20.97
N TYR A 410 3.79 -5.71 20.21
CA TYR A 410 3.71 -7.06 20.76
C TYR A 410 4.85 -7.27 21.75
N THR A 411 4.53 -7.89 22.89
CA THR A 411 5.55 -8.31 23.87
C THR A 411 5.57 -9.83 23.96
N ALA A 412 6.73 -10.39 24.27
CA ALA A 412 6.88 -11.83 24.48
C ALA A 412 6.28 -12.33 25.82
N GLN A 413 5.71 -11.43 26.64
CA GLN A 413 5.07 -11.82 27.90
C GLN A 413 3.73 -12.53 27.68
N GLN A 414 3.08 -12.25 26.55
CA GLN A 414 1.72 -12.69 26.28
C GLN A 414 1.70 -13.61 25.07
N GLY A 415 0.94 -14.71 25.18
CA GLY A 415 0.80 -15.71 24.14
C GLY A 415 1.08 -17.14 24.62
N PHE A 416 1.48 -17.98 23.70
CA PHE A 416 1.77 -19.39 23.96
C PHE A 416 2.82 -19.92 22.99
N LEU A 417 3.42 -21.04 23.37
CA LEU A 417 4.26 -21.87 22.53
C LEU A 417 3.85 -23.32 22.74
N TYR A 418 3.62 -24.03 21.64
CA TYR A 418 3.31 -25.45 21.58
C TYR A 418 4.33 -26.15 20.70
N ILE A 419 4.74 -27.34 21.12
CA ILE A 419 5.54 -28.26 20.32
C ILE A 419 4.77 -29.57 20.26
N ASN A 420 4.40 -29.98 19.05
CA ASN A 420 3.53 -31.13 18.81
C ASN A 420 2.28 -31.14 19.71
N GLY A 421 1.60 -29.99 19.82
CA GLY A 421 0.41 -29.79 20.66
C GLY A 421 0.61 -29.80 22.17
N GLU A 422 1.85 -29.97 22.66
CA GLU A 422 2.16 -29.85 24.09
C GLU A 422 2.69 -28.45 24.39
N ARG A 423 2.07 -27.75 25.35
CA ARG A 423 2.42 -26.37 25.71
C ARG A 423 3.79 -26.32 26.38
N VAL A 424 4.73 -25.56 25.81
CA VAL A 424 6.00 -25.20 26.43
C VAL A 424 5.73 -24.12 27.47
N ARG A 425 5.99 -24.41 28.74
CA ARG A 425 5.76 -23.44 29.85
C ARG A 425 6.95 -22.54 30.15
N TYR A 426 8.15 -22.98 29.81
CA TYR A 426 9.41 -22.34 30.22
C TYR A 426 10.38 -22.25 29.03
N GLY A 427 9.95 -21.53 27.99
CA GLY A 427 10.85 -21.09 26.92
C GLY A 427 11.66 -19.87 27.38
N SER A 428 12.95 -19.84 27.09
CA SER A 428 13.85 -18.74 27.40
C SER A 428 14.04 -17.79 26.22
N ASN A 429 13.92 -18.28 24.99
CA ASN A 429 13.92 -17.49 23.76
C ASN A 429 13.33 -18.31 22.61
N LEU A 430 12.79 -17.62 21.61
CA LEU A 430 12.46 -18.19 20.31
C LEU A 430 12.93 -17.21 19.24
N SER A 431 13.68 -17.70 18.27
CA SER A 431 14.01 -16.96 17.06
C SER A 431 13.77 -17.81 15.83
N PHE A 432 13.38 -17.17 14.74
CA PHE A 432 13.32 -17.81 13.44
C PHE A 432 13.67 -16.81 12.33
N SER A 433 14.19 -17.36 11.24
CA SER A 433 14.51 -16.71 9.98
C SER A 433 13.77 -17.45 8.89
N LEU A 434 12.86 -16.78 8.19
CA LEU A 434 12.33 -17.24 6.90
C LEU A 434 13.20 -16.61 5.82
N ASN A 435 13.80 -17.41 4.94
CA ASN A 435 14.66 -16.95 3.86
C ASN A 435 14.14 -17.47 2.52
N ASN A 436 13.75 -16.58 1.62
CA ASN A 436 13.29 -16.89 0.26
C ASN A 436 14.44 -17.27 -0.70
N GLY A 437 15.69 -17.16 -0.23
CA GLY A 437 16.87 -17.50 -1.01
C GLY A 437 16.97 -16.69 -2.30
N LEU A 438 16.57 -15.41 -2.27
CA LEU A 438 16.55 -14.60 -3.48
C LEU A 438 17.96 -14.46 -4.05
N SER A 439 18.06 -14.53 -5.37
CA SER A 439 19.29 -14.35 -6.11
C SER A 439 19.10 -13.32 -7.22
N LYS A 440 20.13 -12.48 -7.42
CA LYS A 440 20.17 -11.48 -8.49
C LYS A 440 20.69 -12.14 -9.77
N THR A 441 19.96 -11.99 -10.86
CA THR A 441 20.40 -12.41 -12.20
C THR A 441 20.78 -11.19 -13.03
N PHE A 442 21.97 -11.20 -13.62
CA PHE A 442 22.47 -10.12 -14.47
C PHE A 442 22.61 -10.58 -15.93
N ALA A 443 22.35 -9.69 -16.88
CA ALA A 443 22.59 -9.93 -18.30
C ALA A 443 23.92 -9.33 -18.76
N ILE A 444 24.43 -9.83 -19.89
CA ILE A 444 25.62 -9.24 -20.52
C ILE A 444 25.24 -7.84 -21.04
N PHE A 445 26.07 -6.85 -20.71
CA PHE A 445 25.88 -5.43 -21.04
C PHE A 445 24.80 -4.70 -20.24
N GLU A 446 24.14 -5.38 -19.31
CA GLU A 446 23.27 -4.74 -18.34
C GLU A 446 24.02 -4.47 -17.06
N LYS A 447 23.90 -3.23 -16.55
CA LYS A 447 24.54 -2.81 -15.31
C LYS A 447 23.75 -3.28 -14.09
N ASP A 448 22.43 -3.26 -14.20
CA ASP A 448 21.50 -3.59 -13.13
C ASP A 448 21.02 -5.04 -13.28
N ALA A 449 20.49 -5.63 -12.20
CA ALA A 449 19.95 -6.98 -12.28
C ALA A 449 18.69 -6.97 -13.16
N ILE A 450 18.55 -7.97 -14.02
CA ILE A 450 17.39 -8.08 -14.93
C ILE A 450 16.23 -8.83 -14.29
N ALA A 451 16.51 -9.63 -13.27
CA ALA A 451 15.52 -10.40 -12.54
C ALA A 451 16.03 -10.77 -11.14
N MET A 452 15.09 -10.97 -10.24
CA MET A 452 15.31 -11.66 -8.98
C MET A 452 14.56 -12.96 -9.01
N SER A 453 15.24 -14.04 -8.66
CA SER A 453 14.64 -15.37 -8.66
C SER A 453 14.72 -15.98 -7.27
N PRO A 454 13.60 -16.48 -6.73
CA PRO A 454 13.62 -17.27 -5.51
C PRO A 454 14.35 -18.60 -5.75
N LEU A 455 15.04 -19.10 -4.74
CA LEU A 455 15.63 -20.43 -4.73
C LEU A 455 14.75 -21.36 -3.90
N SER A 456 15.22 -21.78 -2.72
CA SER A 456 14.45 -22.54 -1.74
C SER A 456 13.98 -21.65 -0.60
N LEU A 457 12.74 -21.87 -0.15
CA LEU A 457 12.27 -21.32 1.11
C LEU A 457 12.90 -22.10 2.26
N ASP A 458 13.80 -21.45 3.00
CA ASP A 458 14.46 -22.04 4.16
C ASP A 458 13.97 -21.35 5.43
N ILE A 459 13.46 -22.14 6.38
CA ILE A 459 13.11 -21.65 7.71
C ILE A 459 14.13 -22.21 8.70
N THR A 460 14.87 -21.32 9.36
CA THR A 460 15.86 -21.69 10.38
C THR A 460 15.61 -20.91 11.65
N GLY A 461 16.24 -21.27 12.76
CA GLY A 461 16.07 -20.53 14.00
C GLY A 461 16.63 -21.25 15.21
N SER A 462 16.24 -20.77 16.39
CA SER A 462 16.59 -21.41 17.64
C SER A 462 15.47 -21.29 18.66
N LEU A 463 15.31 -22.33 19.47
CA LEU A 463 14.40 -22.36 20.60
C LEU A 463 15.19 -22.63 21.88
N GLY A 464 15.25 -21.64 22.77
CA GLY A 464 15.74 -21.82 24.13
C GLY A 464 14.66 -22.35 25.06
N VAL A 465 14.96 -23.40 25.82
CA VAL A 465 14.05 -24.00 26.82
C VAL A 465 14.79 -24.33 28.11
N TYR A 466 14.09 -24.18 29.24
CA TYR A 466 14.59 -24.66 30.53
C TYR A 466 14.30 -26.15 30.73
N LEU A 467 15.30 -26.89 31.20
CA LEU A 467 15.19 -28.31 31.47
C LEU A 467 14.36 -28.56 32.74
N ILE A 468 13.13 -29.05 32.53
CA ILE A 468 12.22 -29.46 33.60
C ILE A 468 11.94 -30.96 33.52
N LYS A 469 11.86 -31.58 34.69
CA LYS A 469 11.59 -33.01 34.84
C LYS A 469 10.30 -33.40 34.09
N GLY A 470 10.39 -34.42 33.25
CA GLY A 470 9.27 -34.98 32.47
C GLY A 470 9.08 -34.36 31.08
N TYR A 471 9.33 -33.06 30.90
CA TYR A 471 9.22 -32.42 29.57
C TYR A 471 10.55 -32.46 28.79
N SER A 472 11.67 -32.27 29.49
CA SER A 472 13.02 -32.29 28.89
C SER A 472 13.32 -33.58 28.15
N GLU A 473 12.93 -34.72 28.73
CA GLU A 473 13.16 -36.04 28.14
C GLU A 473 12.37 -36.19 26.83
N LYS A 474 11.14 -35.65 26.77
CA LYS A 474 10.35 -35.65 25.53
C LYS A 474 11.01 -34.80 24.45
N LEU A 475 11.40 -33.57 24.77
CA LEU A 475 12.08 -32.68 23.82
C LEU A 475 13.41 -33.27 23.35
N TYR A 476 14.20 -33.83 24.27
CA TYR A 476 15.43 -34.52 23.93
C TYR A 476 15.19 -35.68 22.97
N ASN A 477 14.21 -36.53 23.26
CA ASN A 477 13.86 -37.65 22.40
C ASN A 477 13.37 -37.19 21.00
N MET A 478 12.72 -36.03 20.90
CA MET A 478 12.38 -35.42 19.60
C MET A 478 13.63 -35.01 18.83
N CYS A 479 14.60 -34.40 19.51
CA CYS A 479 15.86 -33.97 18.90
C CYS A 479 16.71 -35.15 18.41
N THR A 480 16.87 -36.18 19.24
CA THR A 480 17.68 -37.35 18.87
C THR A 480 17.00 -38.28 17.88
N GLY A 481 15.67 -38.20 17.77
CA GLY A 481 14.87 -39.11 16.96
C GLY A 481 14.76 -38.72 15.48
N ASP A 482 15.32 -37.57 15.07
CA ASP A 482 15.16 -36.99 13.73
C ASP A 482 13.69 -36.95 13.26
N LYS A 483 12.78 -36.67 14.21
CA LYS A 483 11.34 -36.62 13.95
C LYS A 483 10.92 -35.21 13.56
N ASP A 484 10.01 -35.13 12.61
CA ASP A 484 9.30 -33.90 12.28
C ASP A 484 8.50 -33.43 13.50
N VAL A 485 8.66 -32.15 13.84
CA VAL A 485 7.90 -31.47 14.88
C VAL A 485 7.12 -30.30 14.30
N GLU A 486 5.98 -30.04 14.91
CA GLU A 486 5.20 -28.83 14.71
C GLU A 486 5.55 -27.83 15.80
N VAL A 487 5.90 -26.60 15.41
CA VAL A 487 6.09 -25.48 16.31
C VAL A 487 4.96 -24.48 16.08
N LEU A 488 4.15 -24.23 17.12
CA LEU A 488 3.00 -23.33 17.06
C LEU A 488 3.12 -22.29 18.17
N PHE A 489 3.16 -21.01 17.83
CA PHE A 489 3.25 -19.93 18.81
C PHE A 489 2.33 -18.76 18.46
N CYS A 490 2.12 -17.90 19.45
CA CYS A 490 1.26 -16.72 19.30
C CYS A 490 1.89 -15.50 19.95
N PHE A 491 1.69 -14.35 19.29
CA PHE A 491 1.89 -13.02 19.84
C PHE A 491 0.53 -12.34 19.95
N GLN A 492 0.25 -11.73 21.08
CA GLN A 492 -1.01 -11.01 21.31
C GLN A 492 -0.73 -9.63 21.93
N ASP A 493 -1.55 -8.64 21.60
CA ASP A 493 -1.36 -7.25 22.02
C ASP A 493 -1.71 -7.02 23.50
N LYS A 494 -2.61 -7.84 24.07
CA LYS A 494 -3.08 -7.78 25.46
C LYS A 494 -3.22 -9.18 26.05
N GLU A 495 -3.01 -9.32 27.37
CA GLU A 495 -3.08 -10.60 28.08
C GLU A 495 -4.50 -11.19 28.08
N GLU A 496 -5.50 -10.35 28.32
CA GLU A 496 -6.91 -10.72 28.32
C GLU A 496 -7.67 -10.00 27.21
N ASN A 497 -8.47 -10.75 26.45
CA ASN A 497 -9.28 -10.25 25.32
C ASN A 497 -8.44 -9.41 24.32
N PRO A 498 -7.40 -10.00 23.71
CA PRO A 498 -6.56 -9.31 22.74
C PRO A 498 -7.38 -8.77 21.58
N ASP A 499 -7.11 -7.54 21.14
CA ASP A 499 -7.76 -6.99 19.96
C ASP A 499 -7.07 -7.48 18.69
N ASN A 500 -5.78 -7.79 18.76
CA ASN A 500 -4.98 -8.28 17.64
C ASN A 500 -3.99 -9.34 18.12
N LEU A 501 -3.83 -10.38 17.31
CA LEU A 501 -2.87 -11.42 17.56
C LEU A 501 -2.44 -12.09 16.25
N TYR A 502 -1.22 -12.64 16.26
CA TYR A 502 -0.72 -13.51 15.21
C TYR A 502 -0.44 -14.88 15.79
N VAL A 503 -0.95 -15.93 15.14
CA VAL A 503 -0.57 -17.31 15.42
C VAL A 503 0.29 -17.81 14.28
N VAL A 504 1.50 -18.23 14.57
CA VAL A 504 2.43 -18.78 13.60
C VAL A 504 2.56 -20.27 13.81
N GLN A 505 2.43 -21.03 12.73
CA GLN A 505 2.62 -22.47 12.72
C GLN A 505 3.72 -22.82 11.74
N ILE A 506 4.76 -23.50 12.21
CA ILE A 506 5.85 -24.03 11.42
C ILE A 506 5.73 -25.56 11.42
N PHE A 507 5.60 -26.12 10.22
CA PHE A 507 5.44 -27.55 9.98
C PHE A 507 6.77 -28.23 9.71
N LYS A 508 6.81 -29.55 9.93
CA LYS A 508 7.94 -30.43 9.58
C LYS A 508 9.30 -29.87 9.99
N THR A 509 9.32 -29.26 11.16
CA THR A 509 10.53 -28.70 11.74
C THR A 509 11.37 -29.85 12.29
N LYS A 510 12.69 -29.75 12.17
CA LYS A 510 13.64 -30.65 12.81
C LYS A 510 14.51 -29.87 13.78
N PHE A 511 14.86 -30.51 14.89
CA PHE A 511 15.91 -30.01 15.78
C PHE A 511 17.24 -30.61 15.34
N THR A 512 18.11 -29.82 14.72
CA THR A 512 19.23 -30.34 13.92
C THR A 512 20.48 -30.72 14.72
N SER A 513 20.64 -30.15 15.91
CA SER A 513 21.68 -30.54 16.86
C SER A 513 21.40 -29.93 18.21
N ALA A 514 21.06 -30.75 19.21
CA ALA A 514 21.13 -30.32 20.59
C ALA A 514 22.48 -30.81 21.12
N ASP A 515 23.52 -29.96 21.09
CA ASP A 515 24.68 -30.13 21.95
C ASP A 515 24.21 -29.89 23.40
N MET A 516 23.43 -30.84 23.92
CA MET A 516 23.02 -30.84 25.31
C MET A 516 24.24 -31.20 26.15
N SER A 517 25.14 -30.23 26.37
CA SER A 517 26.15 -30.36 27.40
C SER A 517 25.41 -30.43 28.73
N SER A 518 25.21 -31.65 29.23
CA SER A 518 24.46 -31.97 30.45
C SER A 518 25.23 -31.63 31.73
N GLY A 519 26.01 -30.53 31.70
CA GLY A 519 26.61 -29.97 32.89
C GLY A 519 25.49 -29.56 33.85
N ALA A 520 25.57 -29.99 35.11
CA ALA A 520 24.60 -29.65 36.15
C ALA A 520 24.39 -28.13 36.37
N GLU A 521 25.21 -27.30 35.74
CA GLU A 521 25.19 -25.84 35.83
C GLU A 521 24.36 -25.16 34.71
N ASN A 522 24.09 -25.82 33.59
CA ASN A 522 23.32 -25.24 32.48
C ASN A 522 21.88 -25.77 32.48
N LEU A 523 20.96 -24.97 33.04
CA LEU A 523 19.53 -25.29 33.06
C LEU A 523 18.81 -24.97 31.75
N GLU A 524 19.44 -24.18 30.87
CA GLU A 524 18.91 -23.79 29.58
C GLU A 524 19.55 -24.61 28.45
N VAL A 525 18.73 -25.07 27.52
CA VAL A 525 19.16 -25.73 26.29
C VAL A 525 18.62 -24.96 25.09
N THR A 526 19.49 -24.68 24.13
CA THR A 526 19.12 -24.09 22.85
C THR A 526 18.99 -25.19 21.80
N LEU A 527 17.83 -25.26 21.16
CA LEU A 527 17.49 -26.22 20.13
C LEU A 527 17.42 -25.49 18.78
N PRO A 528 18.41 -25.65 17.88
CA PRO A 528 18.33 -25.11 16.53
C PRO A 528 17.14 -25.73 15.80
N ILE A 529 16.29 -24.90 15.18
CA ILE A 529 15.16 -25.36 14.38
C ILE A 529 15.45 -25.18 12.90
N GLN A 530 14.98 -26.12 12.09
CA GLN A 530 15.06 -26.03 10.64
C GLN A 530 13.84 -26.67 9.96
N SER A 531 13.31 -26.04 8.91
CA SER A 531 12.29 -26.58 8.02
C SER A 531 12.57 -26.14 6.57
N PHE A 532 12.31 -27.01 5.60
CA PHE A 532 12.77 -26.87 4.20
C PHE A 532 11.65 -26.96 3.16
N GLU A 533 10.39 -27.01 3.57
CA GLU A 533 9.29 -27.20 2.62
C GLU A 533 8.70 -25.88 2.13
N GLU A 534 8.25 -25.86 0.88
CA GLU A 534 7.57 -24.71 0.27
C GLU A 534 6.30 -24.27 1.03
N ARG A 535 5.75 -25.14 1.89
CA ARG A 535 4.61 -24.86 2.79
C ARG A 535 4.97 -25.07 4.26
N ALA A 536 6.23 -24.82 4.61
CA ALA A 536 6.74 -25.03 5.95
C ALA A 536 6.15 -24.09 7.00
N MET A 537 5.47 -23.00 6.62
CA MET A 537 4.93 -22.04 7.57
C MET A 537 3.59 -21.46 7.11
N ARG A 538 2.77 -21.10 8.09
CA ARG A 538 1.60 -20.24 7.91
C ARG A 538 1.43 -19.30 9.09
N ILE A 539 0.75 -18.20 8.85
CA ILE A 539 0.43 -17.17 9.84
C ILE A 539 -1.08 -16.94 9.83
N PHE A 540 -1.71 -17.05 10.99
CA PHE A 540 -3.06 -16.56 11.21
C PHE A 540 -3.01 -15.17 11.80
N ARG A 541 -3.63 -14.20 11.14
CA ARG A 541 -3.96 -12.90 11.72
C ARG A 541 -5.37 -13.01 12.29
N ILE A 542 -5.50 -12.84 13.60
CA ILE A 542 -6.81 -12.77 14.26
C ILE A 542 -6.97 -11.39 14.84
N ARG A 543 -8.07 -10.72 14.50
CA ARG A 543 -8.36 -9.39 15.02
C ARG A 543 -9.81 -9.27 15.44
N LYS A 544 -10.02 -8.52 16.49
CA LYS A 544 -11.34 -8.06 16.90
C LYS A 544 -11.79 -7.04 15.87
N ARG A 545 -12.89 -7.34 15.18
CA ARG A 545 -13.61 -6.42 14.31
C ARG A 545 -13.82 -5.14 15.10
N LYS A 546 -13.30 -4.02 14.58
CA LYS A 546 -13.64 -2.72 15.14
C LYS A 546 -15.15 -2.55 15.03
N ALA A 547 -15.77 -2.14 16.13
CA ALA A 547 -17.20 -1.91 16.13
C ALA A 547 -17.56 -0.94 14.99
N ILE A 548 -18.65 -1.21 14.29
CA ILE A 548 -19.20 -0.25 13.34
C ILE A 548 -19.47 1.04 14.14
N VAL A 549 -18.91 2.16 13.71
CA VAL A 549 -19.16 3.45 14.36
C VAL A 549 -20.06 4.27 13.45
N ALA A 550 -21.33 4.36 13.83
CA ALA A 550 -22.22 5.38 13.29
C ALA A 550 -22.02 6.70 14.05
N VAL A 551 -21.71 7.78 13.35
CA VAL A 551 -21.60 9.13 13.90
C VAL A 551 -22.71 9.97 13.28
N ALA A 552 -23.62 10.46 14.12
CA ALA A 552 -24.60 11.45 13.70
C ALA A 552 -23.93 12.84 13.65
N GLY A 553 -24.12 13.57 12.54
CA GLY A 553 -23.72 14.96 12.43
C GLY A 553 -24.75 15.91 13.05
N THR A 554 -24.51 17.20 12.92
CA THR A 554 -25.46 18.24 13.37
C THR A 554 -26.71 18.22 12.48
N VAL A 555 -27.89 18.23 13.09
CA VAL A 555 -29.16 18.41 12.38
C VAL A 555 -29.15 19.78 11.70
N THR A 556 -29.51 19.83 10.41
CA THR A 556 -29.71 21.08 9.68
C THR A 556 -31.12 21.10 9.09
N GLY A 557 -31.81 22.25 9.15
CA GLY A 557 -33.17 22.35 8.64
C GLY A 557 -33.89 23.64 9.00
N SER A 558 -35.00 23.90 8.33
CA SER A 558 -35.96 24.98 8.61
C SER A 558 -37.29 24.39 9.08
N ALA A 559 -38.16 25.19 9.69
CA ALA A 559 -39.41 24.71 10.27
C ALA A 559 -40.24 23.90 9.26
N GLY A 560 -40.39 22.59 9.53
CA GLY A 560 -41.18 21.64 8.72
C GLY A 560 -40.36 20.59 7.98
N GLU A 561 -39.04 20.78 7.82
CA GLU A 561 -38.15 19.81 7.19
C GLU A 561 -36.77 19.85 7.82
N TYR A 562 -36.44 18.79 8.58
CA TYR A 562 -35.12 18.62 9.18
C TYR A 562 -34.39 17.47 8.50
N LYS A 563 -33.07 17.62 8.38
CA LYS A 563 -32.16 16.60 7.85
C LYS A 563 -31.10 16.28 8.89
N LEU A 564 -30.97 15.00 9.23
CA LEU A 564 -29.84 14.50 10.01
C LEU A 564 -28.84 13.82 9.07
N PRO A 565 -27.64 14.39 8.87
CA PRO A 565 -26.57 13.66 8.19
C PRO A 565 -26.04 12.57 9.11
N VAL A 566 -26.22 11.31 8.75
CA VAL A 566 -25.59 10.17 9.43
C VAL A 566 -24.40 9.73 8.62
N THR A 567 -23.23 9.71 9.25
CA THR A 567 -22.02 9.12 8.67
C THR A 567 -21.77 7.77 9.33
N VAL A 568 -21.90 6.69 8.55
CA VAL A 568 -21.49 5.36 8.99
C VAL A 568 -20.06 5.14 8.52
N LYS A 569 -19.11 4.95 9.45
CA LYS A 569 -17.76 4.52 9.13
C LYS A 569 -17.66 3.01 9.33
N LEU A 570 -17.38 2.28 8.26
CA LEU A 570 -17.05 0.84 8.32
C LEU A 570 -15.53 0.69 8.32
N SER A 571 -14.98 -0.04 9.30
CA SER A 571 -13.54 -0.26 9.44
C SER A 571 -12.96 -1.18 8.36
N THR A 572 -13.76 -2.09 7.85
CA THR A 572 -13.41 -3.10 6.84
C THR A 572 -14.65 -3.50 6.06
N LEU A 573 -14.52 -3.68 4.74
CA LEU A 573 -15.53 -4.31 3.90
C LEU A 573 -15.06 -5.71 3.49
N PRO A 574 -15.92 -6.73 3.49
CA PRO A 574 -15.62 -7.98 2.83
C PRO A 574 -15.45 -7.76 1.32
N GLU A 575 -14.57 -8.54 0.68
CA GLU A 575 -14.30 -8.51 -0.77
C GLU A 575 -15.57 -8.70 -1.62
N ASN A 576 -16.63 -9.31 -1.05
CA ASN A 576 -17.86 -9.69 -1.76
C ASN A 576 -18.96 -8.60 -1.77
N TRP A 577 -18.58 -7.32 -1.60
CA TRP A 577 -19.51 -6.19 -1.50
C TRP A 577 -20.48 -6.05 -2.69
N ALA A 578 -20.10 -6.53 -3.88
CA ALA A 578 -20.86 -6.31 -5.11
C ALA A 578 -22.32 -6.83 -5.06
N GLY A 579 -22.66 -7.72 -4.12
CA GLY A 579 -24.01 -8.30 -4.00
C GLY A 579 -24.87 -7.82 -2.82
N ASN A 580 -24.26 -7.40 -1.70
CA ASN A 580 -24.97 -7.03 -0.47
C ASN A 580 -24.54 -5.63 -0.04
N LYS A 581 -25.38 -4.62 -0.28
CA LYS A 581 -25.17 -3.27 0.29
C LYS A 581 -25.62 -3.27 1.76
N PRO A 582 -24.97 -2.53 2.67
CA PRO A 582 -25.48 -2.34 4.01
C PRO A 582 -26.82 -1.64 3.94
N LYS A 583 -27.70 -2.11 4.79
CA LYS A 583 -29.04 -1.60 4.95
C LYS A 583 -29.02 -0.65 6.14
N VAL A 584 -29.36 0.61 5.93
CA VAL A 584 -29.58 1.55 7.05
C VAL A 584 -31.08 1.58 7.32
N VAL A 585 -31.46 1.07 8.48
CA VAL A 585 -32.84 1.15 8.98
C VAL A 585 -32.86 2.23 10.05
N TYR A 586 -33.77 3.19 9.97
CA TYR A 586 -33.91 4.19 11.02
C TYR A 586 -35.35 4.30 11.50
N LYS A 587 -35.49 4.79 12.73
CA LYS A 587 -36.75 5.01 13.40
C LYS A 587 -36.71 6.36 14.10
N VAL A 588 -37.68 7.22 13.79
CA VAL A 588 -37.83 8.55 14.40
C VAL A 588 -38.89 8.46 15.50
N GLY A 589 -38.49 8.62 16.76
CA GLY A 589 -39.39 8.48 17.91
C GLY A 589 -40.09 7.11 17.96
N THR A 590 -41.42 7.11 18.05
CA THR A 590 -42.26 5.89 18.06
C THR A 590 -42.76 5.49 16.66
N GLY A 591 -42.24 6.10 15.60
CA GLY A 591 -42.64 5.81 14.21
C GLY A 591 -42.30 4.39 13.75
N SER A 592 -42.73 4.03 12.55
CA SER A 592 -42.32 2.78 11.90
C SER A 592 -40.86 2.87 11.44
N GLU A 593 -40.19 1.72 11.39
CA GLU A 593 -38.87 1.61 10.76
C GLU A 593 -38.96 1.98 9.28
N THR A 594 -38.04 2.82 8.83
CA THR A 594 -37.89 3.19 7.42
C THR A 594 -36.52 2.73 6.96
N GLU A 595 -36.49 2.01 5.84
CA GLU A 595 -35.27 1.56 5.20
C GLU A 595 -34.78 2.62 4.22
N PHE A 596 -33.48 2.90 4.26
CA PHE A 596 -32.83 3.80 3.32
C PHE A 596 -31.74 3.05 2.56
N ASP A 597 -31.87 2.99 1.24
CA ASP A 597 -30.81 2.51 0.36
C ASP A 597 -29.69 3.54 0.32
N MET A 598 -28.48 3.14 0.68
CA MET A 598 -27.32 4.04 0.61
C MET A 598 -26.95 4.30 -0.85
N THR A 599 -27.28 5.49 -1.35
CA THR A 599 -27.09 5.87 -2.76
C THR A 599 -25.71 6.43 -3.07
N SER A 600 -24.94 6.86 -2.06
CA SER A 600 -23.58 7.38 -2.24
C SER A 600 -22.58 6.76 -1.26
N VAL A 601 -21.45 6.31 -1.80
CA VAL A 601 -20.32 5.76 -1.04
C VAL A 601 -19.17 6.74 -1.20
N ASN A 602 -18.78 7.42 -0.12
CA ASN A 602 -17.56 8.23 -0.12
C ASN A 602 -16.44 7.41 0.51
N LEU A 603 -15.40 7.12 -0.27
CA LEU A 603 -14.17 6.52 0.22
C LEU A 603 -13.43 7.57 1.04
N ASP A 604 -13.32 7.34 2.35
CA ASP A 604 -12.48 8.14 3.26
C ASP A 604 -11.20 7.35 3.49
N THR A 605 -10.08 7.82 2.93
CA THR A 605 -8.76 7.17 3.05
C THR A 605 -7.99 7.74 4.23
N GLU A 606 -8.57 7.66 5.43
CA GLU A 606 -7.83 7.95 6.65
C GLU A 606 -6.86 6.77 6.96
N SER A 607 -5.55 7.03 6.96
CA SER A 607 -4.48 6.13 7.46
C SER A 607 -4.17 4.84 6.67
N GLY A 608 -4.36 4.83 5.35
CA GLY A 608 -4.05 3.63 4.53
C GLY A 608 -5.07 2.50 4.66
N ARG A 609 -6.17 2.72 5.39
CA ARG A 609 -7.35 1.84 5.39
C ARG A 609 -8.45 2.54 4.63
N THR A 610 -9.06 1.84 3.68
CA THR A 610 -10.24 2.34 2.96
C THR A 610 -11.44 2.31 3.90
N LEU A 611 -11.60 3.35 4.72
CA LEU A 611 -12.82 3.56 5.49
C LEU A 611 -13.89 4.02 4.50
N LYS A 612 -14.82 3.14 4.13
CA LYS A 612 -15.98 3.60 3.38
C LYS A 612 -16.89 4.35 4.36
N SER A 613 -17.02 5.65 4.13
CA SER A 613 -17.98 6.50 4.84
C SER A 613 -19.25 6.56 4.01
N PHE A 614 -20.36 6.22 4.64
CA PHE A 614 -21.68 6.35 4.03
C PHE A 614 -22.36 7.53 4.64
N LYS A 615 -22.78 8.48 3.80
CA LYS A 615 -23.58 9.62 4.22
C LYS A 615 -25.01 9.39 3.80
N ALA A 616 -25.92 9.40 4.77
CA ALA A 616 -27.35 9.42 4.52
C ALA A 616 -27.95 10.69 5.15
N GLU A 617 -28.86 11.34 4.44
CA GLU A 617 -29.70 12.39 5.02
C GLU A 617 -31.03 11.77 5.44
N ILE A 618 -31.29 11.73 6.74
CA ILE A 618 -32.57 11.23 7.27
C ILE A 618 -33.56 12.38 7.35
N PRO A 619 -34.64 12.41 6.53
CA PRO A 619 -35.66 13.44 6.60
C PRO A 619 -36.64 13.18 7.76
N PHE A 620 -37.03 14.24 8.48
CA PHE A 620 -38.10 14.16 9.48
C PHE A 620 -38.87 15.49 9.63
N THR A 621 -40.15 15.40 9.99
CA THR A 621 -41.12 16.52 9.91
C THR A 621 -41.54 17.13 11.25
N ALA A 622 -41.23 16.48 12.37
CA ALA A 622 -41.46 17.00 13.73
C ALA A 622 -40.13 17.08 14.48
N SER A 623 -40.01 17.80 15.59
CA SER A 623 -38.79 17.75 16.43
C SER A 623 -38.79 16.45 17.26
N PRO A 624 -38.12 15.35 16.84
CA PRO A 624 -38.08 14.16 17.67
C PRO A 624 -37.19 14.43 18.89
N SER A 625 -37.50 13.79 20.01
CA SER A 625 -36.55 13.70 21.12
C SER A 625 -35.42 12.71 20.83
N THR A 626 -35.67 11.70 19.98
CA THR A 626 -34.73 10.60 19.72
C THR A 626 -34.85 10.06 18.29
N ILE A 627 -33.71 9.74 17.67
CA ILE A 627 -33.62 8.98 16.41
C ILE A 627 -32.81 7.71 16.70
N GLU A 628 -33.38 6.55 16.38
CA GLU A 628 -32.69 5.25 16.43
C GLU A 628 -32.26 4.89 15.01
N VAL A 629 -30.98 4.58 14.83
CA VAL A 629 -30.40 4.15 13.56
C VAL A 629 -29.82 2.77 13.77
N SER A 630 -30.35 1.81 13.04
CA SER A 630 -29.78 0.48 12.86
C SER A 630 -29.01 0.43 11.54
N VAL A 631 -27.78 -0.05 11.58
CA VAL A 631 -27.03 -0.40 10.37
C VAL A 631 -26.90 -1.92 10.33
N GLU A 632 -27.49 -2.54 9.32
CA GLU A 632 -27.44 -3.98 9.11
C GLU A 632 -26.52 -4.32 7.93
N TYR A 633 -25.62 -5.27 8.15
CA TYR A 633 -24.71 -5.75 7.12
C TYR A 633 -24.27 -7.19 7.38
N ASN A 634 -24.57 -8.11 6.44
CA ASN A 634 -24.20 -9.54 6.50
C ASN A 634 -24.45 -10.13 7.90
N ASP A 635 -25.70 -10.08 8.36
CA ASP A 635 -26.19 -10.57 9.67
C ASP A 635 -25.63 -9.82 10.91
N ASN A 636 -24.78 -8.82 10.72
CA ASN A 636 -24.35 -7.92 11.81
C ASN A 636 -25.28 -6.72 11.86
N LYS A 637 -25.82 -6.42 13.03
CA LYS A 637 -26.68 -5.27 13.29
C LYS A 637 -26.00 -4.34 14.28
N LEU A 638 -25.80 -3.08 13.90
CA LEU A 638 -25.41 -2.01 14.82
C LEU A 638 -26.63 -1.13 15.10
N ASP A 639 -27.22 -1.29 16.26
CA ASP A 639 -28.24 -0.38 16.77
C ASP A 639 -27.58 0.79 17.52
N LYS A 640 -27.84 2.03 17.08
CA LYS A 640 -27.39 3.24 17.77
C LYS A 640 -28.53 4.23 17.96
N LYS A 641 -28.68 4.71 19.18
CA LYS A 641 -29.65 5.73 19.56
C LYS A 641 -28.98 7.09 19.65
N PHE A 642 -29.57 8.06 18.98
CA PHE A 642 -29.15 9.46 19.01
C PHE A 642 -30.24 10.29 19.67
N ASP A 643 -29.87 11.02 20.73
CA ASP A 643 -30.74 12.05 21.29
C ASP A 643 -30.62 13.30 20.41
N VAL A 644 -31.76 13.82 19.98
CA VAL A 644 -31.80 14.99 19.10
C VAL A 644 -32.09 16.22 19.95
N VAL A 645 -31.10 17.09 20.09
CA VAL A 645 -31.27 18.39 20.72
C VAL A 645 -31.49 19.42 19.62
N VAL A 646 -32.72 19.90 19.47
CA VAL A 646 -33.04 21.02 18.59
C VAL A 646 -32.71 22.30 19.37
N SER A 647 -31.62 22.96 19.00
CA SER A 647 -31.19 24.25 19.60
C SER A 647 -31.95 25.42 19.02
#